data_AF-A0AAN7P7Y2-F1
#
_entry.id   AF-A0AAN7P7Y2-F1
#
_cell.length_a   1.000
_cell.length_b   1.000
_cell.length_c   1.000
_cell.angle_alpha   90.00
_cell.angle_beta   90.00
_cell.angle_gamma   90.00
#
_symmetry.space_group_name_H-M   'P 1'
#
loop_
_entity.id
_entity.type
_entity.pdbx_description
1 polymer ?
#
loop_
_entity_poly.entity_id
_entity_poly.type
_entity_poly.pdbx_seq_one_letter_code
_entity_poly.pdbx_strand_id
1 'polypeptide(L)'
;MYYCPGNASLSQIWVDHGTSKCFMDTVSTSIISGFLLLVGTFQLLWYKKHAVPLPIHQLPKSKLYCVQILFTLLIPLLEITRFVLQGTTLGDKEIYGYMIVSLVLTLLAYPYSLCILKKERKSRTDGHGVVLLIFWCLTFVSENLAFVNLGQNQWWFQLKDINDEIEMALFILRYISSLIIFVLGLKAPGVLRSTDYSQLNEATNNGELQENVSTWRNVWQKLRTLAPYIWPKKDICLQIRVLICILLLAAGRVINLYVPIYNKLIVDSMTMTPLTFRWDWILIYVGFKFLQGGGTGGMGVLNNLRSFLWIRIQQYTTREIEVELFKHLHSLSLSWHLSRKTGEVLRVMDRGTDSINNLLNYIIFSITPTIVDILVAVIYFVTVFNGWFGLIVFVTMLLYIIVTIVVTEWRTKFQRRMNLADNATRARSVDSLLNFETVKYYGAEDYEVQAFRDVVLQFQIEEFKASVTLNILNTLQNIIICGGLLAGSLLCVHMVVDKEGLTVGDYVLFSSYIIQLYVPLNWFGTYYRAIQKNFVDMENMFDLLSERQEVIDAPGAGPIVVKRGVVQFKNVTFSYVRDRVVLKNVTFEVPAGKTVALVGPSGSGKSTIIRLLFRFYDVDTGSIEIDGQNIKTVTQESLRRTIGVVPQDTVLFNNTILYNINYGRLDAAESDVMNAARGADIHERIMTFPNKYETEVGERGLRLSGGEKQRVAIARTLLKAPTIVLLDEATSALDTQTERNIQASLNEMCVNRTTIIVAHRLSTIIHADEILVLKEGEIVERGTHDNLVGQEGVYASMWKQQLQNKDGKSAESSIEQSTDSRAVVA
;
A
#
# COMPACT_ATOMS: atom_id res chain seq x y z
N MET A 1 -26.08 12.31 60.85
CA MET A 1 -24.81 11.94 60.17
C MET A 1 -24.34 13.13 59.38
N TYR A 2 -23.19 13.70 59.72
CA TYR A 2 -22.57 14.75 58.92
C TYR A 2 -21.91 14.12 57.67
N TYR A 3 -21.99 14.80 56.53
CA TYR A 3 -21.40 14.28 55.28
C TYR A 3 -19.87 14.36 55.31
N CYS A 4 -19.31 15.45 55.86
CA CYS A 4 -17.89 15.67 56.12
C CYS A 4 -17.67 15.91 57.64
N PRO A 5 -16.45 15.71 58.17
CA PRO A 5 -16.10 16.08 59.55
C PRO A 5 -16.28 17.58 59.80
N GLY A 6 -16.59 17.95 61.05
CA GLY A 6 -17.09 19.29 61.44
C GLY A 6 -16.23 20.51 61.05
N ASN A 7 -14.97 20.31 60.67
CA ASN A 7 -14.05 21.36 60.23
C ASN A 7 -13.93 21.50 58.69
N ALA A 8 -14.66 20.71 57.90
CA ALA A 8 -14.54 20.70 56.44
C ALA A 8 -15.91 20.74 55.74
N SER A 9 -16.06 21.63 54.76
CA SER A 9 -17.22 21.70 53.87
C SER A 9 -16.84 21.25 52.45
N LEU A 10 -17.79 20.67 51.70
CA LEU A 10 -17.58 20.27 50.31
C LEU A 10 -17.25 21.48 49.39
N SER A 11 -17.63 22.69 49.82
CA SER A 11 -17.37 23.96 49.12
C SER A 11 -15.96 24.52 49.34
N GLN A 12 -15.23 24.08 50.37
CA GLN A 12 -13.85 24.51 50.63
C GLN A 12 -12.87 23.50 50.04
N ILE A 13 -12.40 23.80 48.82
CA ILE A 13 -11.51 22.94 48.03
C ILE A 13 -10.08 22.96 48.60
N TRP A 14 -9.62 24.11 49.07
CA TRP A 14 -8.26 24.32 49.57
C TRP A 14 -8.30 24.80 51.03
N VAL A 15 -7.76 24.03 51.95
CA VAL A 15 -7.70 24.32 53.40
C VAL A 15 -6.30 23.96 53.89
N ASP A 16 -5.62 24.89 54.59
CA ASP A 16 -4.28 24.70 55.19
C ASP A 16 -3.25 24.03 54.26
N HIS A 17 -2.98 24.66 53.10
CA HIS A 17 -2.00 24.21 52.11
C HIS A 17 -2.25 22.81 51.51
N GLY A 18 -3.48 22.30 51.59
CA GLY A 18 -3.89 21.04 50.97
C GLY A 18 -5.38 21.01 50.61
N THR A 19 -5.83 19.86 50.11
CA THR A 19 -7.21 19.54 49.73
C THR A 19 -7.87 18.70 50.82
N SER A 20 -9.16 18.94 51.10
CA SER A 20 -9.85 18.19 52.14
C SER A 20 -10.07 16.73 51.72
N LYS A 21 -9.87 15.79 52.67
CA LYS A 21 -10.09 14.35 52.47
C LYS A 21 -11.51 14.05 51.98
N CYS A 22 -12.50 14.77 52.52
CA CYS A 22 -13.92 14.64 52.12
C CYS A 22 -14.16 15.03 50.66
N PHE A 23 -13.58 16.14 50.20
CA PHE A 23 -13.71 16.62 48.83
C PHE A 23 -13.03 15.67 47.84
N MET A 24 -11.77 15.28 48.14
CA MET A 24 -10.98 14.40 47.28
C MET A 24 -11.63 13.03 47.11
N ASP A 25 -11.96 12.34 48.19
CA ASP A 25 -12.57 10.99 48.12
C ASP A 25 -13.96 11.04 47.48
N THR A 26 -14.75 12.11 47.67
CA THR A 26 -16.07 12.23 47.04
C THR A 26 -15.98 12.48 45.53
N VAL A 27 -15.18 13.47 45.11
CA VAL A 27 -15.17 13.94 43.72
C VAL A 27 -14.43 12.97 42.82
N SER A 28 -13.28 12.45 43.25
CA SER A 28 -12.49 11.52 42.44
C SER A 28 -13.25 10.21 42.18
N THR A 29 -13.82 9.61 43.22
CA THR A 29 -14.56 8.34 43.11
C THR A 29 -15.86 8.50 42.32
N SER A 30 -16.54 9.65 42.45
CA SER A 30 -17.74 9.96 41.67
C SER A 30 -17.44 10.14 40.18
N ILE A 31 -16.37 10.87 39.83
CA ILE A 31 -15.97 11.08 38.43
C ILE A 31 -15.52 9.76 37.80
N ILE A 32 -14.66 9.01 38.48
CA ILE A 32 -14.08 7.75 37.98
C ILE A 32 -15.18 6.70 37.79
N SER A 33 -16.04 6.52 38.81
CA SER A 33 -17.13 5.54 38.76
C SER A 33 -18.22 5.95 37.77
N GLY A 34 -18.55 7.25 37.72
CA GLY A 34 -19.50 7.79 36.75
C GLY A 34 -19.05 7.62 35.30
N PHE A 35 -17.76 7.88 35.02
CA PHE A 35 -17.17 7.64 33.70
C PHE A 35 -17.28 6.17 33.28
N LEU A 36 -16.88 5.24 34.15
CA LEU A 36 -16.92 3.82 33.83
C LEU A 36 -18.35 3.31 33.65
N LEU A 37 -19.29 3.73 34.50
CA LEU A 37 -20.68 3.29 34.39
C LEU A 37 -21.36 3.84 33.13
N LEU A 38 -21.18 5.12 32.78
CA LEU A 38 -21.80 5.72 31.59
C LEU A 38 -21.13 5.28 30.29
N VAL A 39 -19.81 5.41 30.19
CA VAL A 39 -19.08 5.13 28.95
C VAL A 39 -18.88 3.62 28.78
N GLY A 40 -18.68 2.88 29.87
CA GLY A 40 -18.55 1.43 29.85
C GLY A 40 -19.85 0.70 29.50
N THR A 41 -21.02 1.21 29.92
CA THR A 41 -22.32 0.66 29.45
C THR A 41 -22.49 0.85 27.95
N PHE A 42 -22.16 2.05 27.42
CA PHE A 42 -22.17 2.30 25.98
C PHE A 42 -21.24 1.35 25.22
N GLN A 43 -20.02 1.13 25.73
CA GLN A 43 -19.07 0.20 25.15
C GLN A 43 -19.59 -1.25 25.13
N LEU A 44 -20.21 -1.72 26.22
CA LEU A 44 -20.81 -3.07 26.26
C LEU A 44 -21.96 -3.23 25.28
N LEU A 45 -22.82 -2.22 25.14
CA LEU A 45 -23.90 -2.22 24.14
C LEU A 45 -23.35 -2.26 22.72
N TRP A 46 -22.28 -1.51 22.45
CA TRP A 46 -21.60 -1.53 21.16
C TRP A 46 -20.99 -2.90 20.86
N TYR A 47 -20.27 -3.50 21.81
CA TYR A 47 -19.74 -4.87 21.65
C TYR A 47 -20.85 -5.91 21.49
N LYS A 48 -22.00 -5.76 22.17
CA LYS A 48 -23.13 -6.68 21.98
C LYS A 48 -23.68 -6.64 20.54
N LYS A 49 -23.63 -5.49 19.88
CA LYS A 49 -24.18 -5.29 18.53
C LYS A 49 -23.19 -5.61 17.42
N HIS A 50 -21.89 -5.36 17.63
CA HIS A 50 -20.89 -5.37 16.56
C HIS A 50 -19.68 -6.30 16.80
N ALA A 51 -19.50 -6.90 17.98
CA ALA A 51 -18.34 -7.75 18.22
C ALA A 51 -18.50 -9.15 17.63
N VAL A 52 -17.45 -9.64 16.97
CA VAL A 52 -17.34 -11.03 16.51
C VAL A 52 -16.81 -11.89 17.67
N PRO A 53 -17.54 -12.93 18.10
CA PRO A 53 -17.12 -13.79 19.22
C PRO A 53 -15.96 -14.72 18.79
N LEU A 54 -14.97 -14.87 19.67
CA LEU A 54 -13.86 -15.83 19.49
C LEU A 54 -14.18 -17.18 20.14
N PRO A 55 -13.89 -18.31 19.47
CA PRO A 55 -14.07 -19.64 20.04
C PRO A 55 -13.05 -19.90 21.17
N ILE A 56 -13.49 -20.64 22.21
CA ILE A 56 -12.78 -20.79 23.50
C ILE A 56 -11.35 -21.32 23.36
N HIS A 57 -11.07 -22.13 22.33
CA HIS A 57 -9.75 -22.74 22.10
C HIS A 57 -8.69 -21.74 21.59
N GLN A 58 -9.09 -20.57 21.07
CA GLN A 58 -8.18 -19.54 20.55
C GLN A 58 -7.77 -18.49 21.61
N LEU A 59 -8.27 -18.61 22.84
CA LEU A 59 -7.97 -17.65 23.90
C LEU A 59 -6.57 -17.90 24.48
N PRO A 60 -5.65 -16.91 24.46
CA PRO A 60 -4.32 -17.08 25.02
C PRO A 60 -4.38 -17.30 26.54
N LYS A 61 -3.64 -18.29 27.03
CA LYS A 61 -3.46 -18.56 28.46
C LYS A 61 -2.33 -17.67 29.01
N SER A 62 -2.68 -16.48 29.49
CA SER A 62 -1.71 -15.55 30.10
C SER A 62 -1.79 -15.56 31.62
N LYS A 63 -0.66 -15.84 32.30
CA LYS A 63 -0.56 -15.72 33.77
C LYS A 63 -0.74 -14.26 34.23
N LEU A 64 -0.31 -13.30 33.42
CA LEU A 64 -0.45 -11.86 33.70
C LEU A 64 -1.91 -11.39 33.73
N TYR A 65 -2.79 -12.04 32.96
CA TYR A 65 -4.23 -11.78 33.01
C TYR A 65 -4.85 -12.18 34.36
N CYS A 66 -4.40 -13.31 34.94
CA CYS A 66 -4.85 -13.73 36.27
C CYS A 66 -4.38 -12.75 37.35
N VAL A 67 -3.14 -12.24 37.23
CA VAL A 67 -2.61 -11.21 38.12
C VAL A 67 -3.44 -9.93 38.02
N GLN A 68 -3.80 -9.49 36.81
CA GLN A 68 -4.63 -8.31 36.59
C GLN A 68 -6.02 -8.44 37.26
N ILE A 69 -6.66 -9.61 37.15
CA ILE A 69 -7.94 -9.87 37.84
C ILE A 69 -7.78 -9.81 39.36
N LEU A 70 -6.72 -10.44 39.89
CA LEU A 70 -6.46 -10.49 41.33
C LEU A 70 -6.33 -9.08 41.93
N PHE A 71 -5.51 -8.22 41.34
CA PHE A 71 -5.31 -6.86 41.83
C PHE A 71 -6.55 -5.98 41.65
N THR A 72 -7.34 -6.19 40.59
CA THR A 72 -8.61 -5.47 40.39
C THR A 72 -9.65 -5.84 41.46
N LEU A 73 -9.62 -7.07 42.00
CA LEU A 73 -10.45 -7.49 43.12
C LEU A 73 -9.88 -7.07 44.49
N LEU A 74 -8.57 -6.86 44.58
CA LEU A 74 -7.91 -6.45 45.83
C LEU A 74 -8.31 -5.03 46.26
N ILE A 75 -8.44 -4.09 45.32
CA ILE A 75 -8.78 -2.68 45.64
C ILE A 75 -10.13 -2.54 46.39
N PRO A 76 -11.27 -3.11 45.94
CA PRO A 76 -12.51 -3.03 46.71
C PRO A 76 -12.42 -3.74 48.06
N LEU A 77 -11.59 -4.79 48.20
CA LEU A 77 -11.35 -5.45 49.48
C LEU A 77 -10.60 -4.54 50.47
N LEU A 78 -9.65 -3.74 49.98
CA LEU A 78 -8.93 -2.77 50.79
C LEU A 78 -9.85 -1.65 51.30
N GLU A 79 -10.76 -1.16 50.46
CA GLU A 79 -11.74 -0.14 50.88
C GLU A 79 -12.76 -0.68 51.90
N ILE A 80 -13.20 -1.94 51.78
CA ILE A 80 -14.01 -2.59 52.82
C ILE A 80 -13.21 -2.68 54.12
N THR A 81 -11.95 -3.11 54.05
CA THR A 81 -11.07 -3.25 55.22
C THR A 81 -10.88 -1.90 55.91
N ARG A 82 -10.63 -0.84 55.14
CA ARG A 82 -10.54 0.54 55.62
C ARG A 82 -11.82 0.99 56.32
N PHE A 83 -12.99 0.76 55.71
CA PHE A 83 -14.29 1.11 56.28
C PHE A 83 -14.58 0.38 57.60
N VAL A 84 -14.27 -0.91 57.68
CA VAL A 84 -14.44 -1.72 58.91
C VAL A 84 -13.49 -1.28 60.02
N LEU A 85 -12.22 -1.03 59.70
CA LEU A 85 -11.23 -0.53 60.68
C LEU A 85 -11.62 0.84 61.23
N GLN A 86 -12.13 1.74 60.39
CA GLN A 86 -12.64 3.04 60.83
C GLN A 86 -13.87 2.90 61.76
N GLY A 87 -14.75 1.93 61.50
CA GLY A 87 -15.95 1.71 62.31
C GLY A 87 -15.72 0.96 63.62
N THR A 88 -14.57 0.30 63.80
CA THR A 88 -14.33 -0.61 64.95
C THR A 88 -13.17 -0.19 65.85
N THR A 89 -12.03 0.23 65.29
CA THR A 89 -10.76 0.38 66.03
C THR A 89 -10.11 1.76 65.95
N LEU A 90 -10.37 2.58 64.91
CA LEU A 90 -9.81 3.94 64.76
C LEU A 90 -10.75 5.05 65.30
N GLY A 91 -10.18 6.20 65.67
CA GLY A 91 -10.78 7.28 66.51
C GLY A 91 -12.16 7.84 66.10
N ASP A 92 -12.87 8.34 67.12
CA ASP A 92 -14.25 8.85 67.22
C ASP A 92 -15.42 7.88 66.90
N LYS A 93 -15.17 6.71 66.27
CA LYS A 93 -16.23 5.74 65.89
C LYS A 93 -17.37 6.36 65.06
N GLU A 94 -17.15 7.53 64.46
CA GLU A 94 -18.12 8.22 63.62
C GLU A 94 -17.88 7.91 62.15
N ILE A 95 -18.88 7.34 61.49
CA ILE A 95 -18.86 7.08 60.05
C ILE A 95 -19.44 8.28 59.32
N TYR A 96 -18.64 8.91 58.46
CA TYR A 96 -19.04 10.06 57.65
C TYR A 96 -19.65 9.66 56.32
N GLY A 97 -20.55 10.51 55.79
CA GLY A 97 -21.27 10.26 54.55
C GLY A 97 -20.38 10.02 53.32
N TYR A 98 -19.26 10.74 53.19
CA TYR A 98 -18.34 10.56 52.05
C TYR A 98 -17.68 9.16 51.99
N MET A 99 -17.44 8.53 53.15
CA MET A 99 -16.85 7.19 53.23
C MET A 99 -17.81 6.12 52.69
N ILE A 100 -19.11 6.29 52.97
CA ILE A 100 -20.17 5.41 52.46
C ILE A 100 -20.28 5.55 50.94
N VAL A 101 -20.27 6.78 50.42
CA VAL A 101 -20.36 7.05 48.97
C VAL A 101 -19.15 6.45 48.23
N SER A 102 -17.94 6.68 48.73
CA SER A 102 -16.70 6.13 48.15
C SER A 102 -16.71 4.59 48.13
N LEU A 103 -17.14 3.95 49.23
CA LEU A 103 -17.24 2.50 49.33
C LEU A 103 -18.24 1.93 48.31
N VAL A 104 -19.46 2.48 48.26
CA VAL A 104 -20.51 1.99 47.36
C VAL A 104 -20.10 2.13 45.90
N LEU A 105 -19.56 3.29 45.51
CA LEU A 105 -19.13 3.54 44.14
C LEU A 105 -17.97 2.62 43.73
N THR A 106 -17.01 2.38 44.61
CA THR A 106 -15.89 1.46 44.37
C THR A 106 -16.38 0.01 44.22
N LEU A 107 -17.31 -0.43 45.06
CA LEU A 107 -17.92 -1.77 44.98
C LEU A 107 -18.76 -1.97 43.73
N LEU A 108 -19.25 -0.91 43.09
CA LEU A 108 -19.94 -0.99 41.81
C LEU A 108 -18.95 -0.94 40.63
N ALA A 109 -18.02 0.01 40.62
CA ALA A 109 -17.14 0.27 39.49
C ALA A 109 -16.13 -0.85 39.23
N TYR A 110 -15.47 -1.39 40.26
CA TYR A 110 -14.41 -2.39 40.07
C TYR A 110 -14.93 -3.75 39.56
N PRO A 111 -16.00 -4.33 40.13
CA PRO A 111 -16.63 -5.53 39.57
C PRO A 111 -17.19 -5.30 38.15
N TYR A 112 -17.71 -4.10 37.88
CA TYR A 112 -18.19 -3.75 36.55
C TYR A 112 -17.05 -3.68 35.51
N SER A 113 -15.88 -3.13 35.89
CA SER A 113 -14.67 -3.14 35.04
C SER A 113 -14.22 -4.56 34.67
N LEU A 114 -14.35 -5.54 35.59
CA LEU A 114 -14.05 -6.94 35.33
C LEU A 114 -15.02 -7.58 34.32
N CYS A 115 -16.28 -7.14 34.31
CA CYS A 115 -17.26 -7.61 33.32
C CYS A 115 -16.85 -7.18 31.91
N ILE A 116 -16.45 -5.91 31.74
CA ILE A 116 -15.96 -5.37 30.47
C ILE A 116 -14.68 -6.10 30.04
N LEU A 117 -13.74 -6.30 30.98
CA LEU A 117 -12.48 -7.00 30.73
C LEU A 117 -12.69 -8.44 30.22
N LYS A 118 -13.65 -9.18 30.80
CA LYS A 118 -14.02 -10.54 30.35
C LYS A 118 -14.69 -10.53 28.98
N LYS A 119 -15.46 -9.49 28.65
CA LYS A 119 -16.14 -9.36 27.36
C LYS A 119 -15.17 -9.01 26.24
N GLU A 120 -14.19 -8.14 26.50
CA GLU A 120 -13.12 -7.79 25.56
C GLU A 120 -12.27 -8.99 25.20
N ARG A 121 -11.89 -9.81 26.18
CA ARG A 121 -11.10 -11.03 25.93
C ARG A 121 -11.79 -12.00 24.96
N LYS A 122 -13.13 -12.03 24.93
CA LYS A 122 -13.91 -12.90 24.04
C LYS A 122 -14.23 -12.26 22.67
N SER A 123 -13.81 -11.02 22.47
CA SER A 123 -14.08 -10.24 21.27
C SER A 123 -12.78 -10.01 20.50
N ARG A 124 -12.84 -9.94 19.17
CA ARG A 124 -11.65 -9.66 18.35
C ARG A 124 -11.33 -8.16 18.40
N THR A 125 -10.43 -7.75 19.30
CA THR A 125 -9.92 -6.37 19.43
C THR A 125 -8.39 -6.34 19.44
N ASP A 126 -7.79 -5.29 18.90
CA ASP A 126 -6.33 -5.08 18.94
C ASP A 126 -5.92 -4.41 20.27
N GLY A 127 -6.04 -5.16 21.37
CA GLY A 127 -5.76 -4.71 22.73
C GLY A 127 -7.01 -4.41 23.57
N HIS A 128 -6.80 -3.84 24.77
CA HIS A 128 -7.89 -3.36 25.63
C HIS A 128 -8.58 -2.15 25.02
N GLY A 129 -9.89 -2.02 25.27
CA GLY A 129 -10.64 -0.85 24.88
C GLY A 129 -10.17 0.38 25.64
N VAL A 130 -10.24 1.53 24.96
CA VAL A 130 -9.80 2.84 25.47
C VAL A 130 -10.46 3.19 26.80
N VAL A 131 -11.71 2.75 27.03
CA VAL A 131 -12.47 3.05 28.26
C VAL A 131 -11.83 2.44 29.51
N LEU A 132 -11.43 1.16 29.47
CA LEU A 132 -10.77 0.51 30.61
C LEU A 132 -9.40 1.12 30.90
N LEU A 133 -8.67 1.49 29.85
CA LEU A 133 -7.35 2.12 29.97
C LEU A 133 -7.47 3.52 30.58
N ILE A 134 -8.44 4.32 30.15
CA ILE A 134 -8.74 5.63 30.77
C ILE A 134 -9.19 5.45 32.22
N PHE A 135 -10.03 4.47 32.53
CA PHE A 135 -10.47 4.19 33.91
C PHE A 135 -9.28 3.90 34.83
N TRP A 136 -8.41 2.95 34.49
CA TRP A 136 -7.23 2.64 35.32
C TRP A 136 -6.22 3.79 35.38
N CYS A 137 -6.09 4.58 34.31
CA CYS A 137 -5.28 5.80 34.31
C CYS A 137 -5.84 6.84 35.29
N LEU A 138 -7.14 7.12 35.25
CA LEU A 138 -7.79 8.06 36.17
C LEU A 138 -7.72 7.59 37.63
N THR A 139 -7.88 6.29 37.89
CA THR A 139 -7.63 5.71 39.22
C THR A 139 -6.20 5.98 39.68
N PHE A 140 -5.21 5.68 38.85
CA PHE A 140 -3.81 5.90 39.22
C PHE A 140 -3.51 7.39 39.43
N VAL A 141 -4.03 8.29 38.59
CA VAL A 141 -3.91 9.74 38.76
C VAL A 141 -4.56 10.20 40.07
N SER A 142 -5.72 9.66 40.43
CA SER A 142 -6.39 9.96 41.71
C SER A 142 -5.53 9.60 42.92
N GLU A 143 -4.84 8.45 42.90
CA GLU A 143 -3.92 8.08 43.98
C GLU A 143 -2.68 8.98 44.03
N ASN A 144 -2.21 9.50 42.89
CA ASN A 144 -1.10 10.45 42.87
C ASN A 144 -1.49 11.83 43.40
N LEU A 145 -2.75 12.25 43.25
CA LEU A 145 -3.23 13.52 43.80
C LEU A 145 -3.16 13.57 45.34
N ALA A 146 -3.13 12.42 46.03
CA ALA A 146 -2.90 12.39 47.47
C ALA A 146 -1.55 13.01 47.89
N PHE A 147 -0.52 12.96 47.05
CA PHE A 147 0.78 13.57 47.35
C PHE A 147 0.77 15.09 47.39
N VAL A 148 -0.28 15.75 46.86
CA VAL A 148 -0.44 17.21 46.99
C VAL A 148 -0.57 17.62 48.46
N ASN A 149 -0.98 16.69 49.34
CA ASN A 149 -1.29 16.96 50.75
C ASN A 149 -0.15 16.58 51.72
N LEU A 150 1.08 16.37 51.23
CA LEU A 150 2.24 16.00 52.04
C LEU A 150 2.54 16.97 53.20
N GLY A 151 2.19 18.26 53.05
CA GLY A 151 2.42 19.30 54.05
C GLY A 151 1.31 19.45 55.11
N GLN A 152 0.20 18.72 55.02
CA GLN A 152 -0.98 18.95 55.86
C GLN A 152 -1.04 18.01 57.07
N ASN A 153 -1.32 18.57 58.26
CA ASN A 153 -1.40 17.82 59.53
C ASN A 153 -2.65 16.92 59.67
N GLN A 154 -3.66 17.08 58.81
CA GLN A 154 -4.90 16.28 58.82
C GLN A 154 -4.79 14.99 57.99
N TRP A 155 -3.70 14.83 57.24
CA TRP A 155 -3.41 13.63 56.45
C TRP A 155 -2.44 12.73 57.20
N TRP A 156 -2.50 11.43 56.90
CA TRP A 156 -1.73 10.37 57.58
C TRP A 156 -0.22 10.38 57.27
N PHE A 157 0.29 11.39 56.54
CA PHE A 157 1.69 11.45 56.11
C PHE A 157 2.69 11.73 57.24
N GLN A 158 2.25 12.32 58.36
CA GLN A 158 3.13 12.69 59.47
C GLN A 158 3.26 11.61 60.56
N LEU A 159 2.53 10.49 60.44
CA LEU A 159 2.62 9.30 61.31
C LEU A 159 2.59 9.65 62.81
N LYS A 160 1.64 10.49 63.25
CA LYS A 160 1.60 10.94 64.66
C LYS A 160 0.95 9.92 65.57
N ASP A 161 -0.04 9.21 65.05
CA ASP A 161 -0.82 8.20 65.78
C ASP A 161 -0.79 6.84 65.06
N ILE A 162 -1.09 5.76 65.79
CA ILE A 162 -1.27 4.39 65.24
C ILE A 162 -2.32 4.39 64.10
N ASN A 163 -3.29 5.31 64.17
CA ASN A 163 -4.30 5.54 63.14
C ASN A 163 -3.69 5.96 61.79
N ASP A 164 -2.68 6.83 61.83
CA ASP A 164 -1.97 7.30 60.63
C ASP A 164 -1.10 6.19 60.03
N GLU A 165 -0.48 5.36 60.87
CA GLU A 165 0.30 4.21 60.41
C GLU A 165 -0.56 3.20 59.63
N ILE A 166 -1.77 2.93 60.11
CA ILE A 166 -2.72 2.01 59.46
C ILE A 166 -3.24 2.59 58.14
N GLU A 167 -3.63 3.87 58.11
CA GLU A 167 -4.07 4.54 56.87
C GLU A 167 -2.94 4.64 55.84
N MET A 168 -1.70 4.86 56.28
CA MET A 168 -0.52 4.84 55.42
C MET A 168 -0.29 3.45 54.81
N ALA A 169 -0.39 2.38 55.59
CA ALA A 169 -0.21 1.01 55.10
C ALA A 169 -1.26 0.64 54.05
N LEU A 170 -2.53 1.01 54.28
CA LEU A 170 -3.62 0.80 53.33
C LEU A 170 -3.42 1.63 52.04
N PHE A 171 -2.98 2.88 52.17
CA PHE A 171 -2.66 3.75 51.03
C PHE A 171 -1.53 3.17 50.17
N ILE A 172 -0.42 2.71 50.77
CA ILE A 172 0.71 2.09 50.04
C ILE A 172 0.23 0.86 49.26
N LEU A 173 -0.58 0.01 49.90
CA LEU A 173 -1.08 -1.20 49.26
C LEU A 173 -2.04 -0.90 48.11
N ARG A 174 -2.90 0.13 48.25
CA ARG A 174 -3.79 0.64 47.20
C ARG A 174 -3.00 1.26 46.05
N TYR A 175 -1.99 2.08 46.35
CA TYR A 175 -1.11 2.71 45.37
C TYR A 175 -0.37 1.69 44.52
N ILE A 176 0.29 0.71 45.14
CA ILE A 176 1.00 -0.37 44.43
C ILE A 176 0.03 -1.18 43.57
N SER A 177 -1.16 -1.50 44.10
CA SER A 177 -2.19 -2.23 43.34
C SER A 177 -2.65 -1.46 42.11
N SER A 178 -2.90 -0.15 42.24
CA SER A 178 -3.32 0.72 41.14
C SER A 178 -2.23 0.85 40.05
N LEU A 179 -0.96 0.95 40.46
CA LEU A 179 0.18 1.00 39.55
C LEU A 179 0.33 -0.31 38.76
N ILE A 180 0.21 -1.47 39.43
CA ILE A 180 0.28 -2.78 38.78
C ILE A 180 -0.85 -2.93 37.76
N ILE A 181 -2.09 -2.53 38.09
CA ILE A 181 -3.23 -2.58 37.17
C ILE A 181 -3.00 -1.67 35.96
N PHE A 182 -2.50 -0.45 36.17
CA PHE A 182 -2.19 0.49 35.09
C PHE A 182 -1.15 -0.07 34.11
N VAL A 183 -0.03 -0.59 34.63
CA VAL A 183 1.04 -1.17 33.82
C VAL A 183 0.56 -2.41 33.05
N LEU A 184 -0.23 -3.28 33.69
CA LEU A 184 -0.84 -4.43 33.02
C LEU A 184 -1.87 -4.00 31.98
N GLY A 185 -2.64 -2.94 32.24
CA GLY A 185 -3.59 -2.35 31.31
C GLY A 185 -2.96 -1.88 30.00
N LEU A 186 -1.76 -1.26 30.05
CA LEU A 186 -1.01 -0.86 28.86
C LEU A 186 -0.49 -2.06 28.05
N LYS A 187 -0.14 -3.16 28.72
CA LYS A 187 0.38 -4.37 28.09
C LYS A 187 -0.72 -5.23 27.44
N ALA A 188 -1.96 -5.08 27.91
CA ALA A 188 -3.14 -5.86 27.51
C ALA A 188 -2.93 -7.39 27.49
N PRO A 189 -2.49 -8.00 28.60
CA PRO A 189 -2.19 -9.42 28.65
C PRO A 189 -3.44 -10.25 28.40
N GLY A 190 -3.47 -11.01 27.30
CA GLY A 190 -4.54 -11.95 26.99
C GLY A 190 -5.48 -11.54 25.84
N VAL A 191 -5.19 -10.44 25.15
CA VAL A 191 -5.82 -10.06 23.88
C VAL A 191 -4.86 -10.36 22.72
N LEU A 192 -5.37 -10.92 21.63
CA LEU A 192 -4.57 -11.28 20.45
C LEU A 192 -4.21 -10.00 19.68
N ARG A 193 -2.92 -9.74 19.40
CA ARG A 193 -2.49 -8.60 18.56
C ARG A 193 -2.44 -9.03 17.09
N SER A 194 -2.98 -8.21 16.17
CA SER A 194 -3.01 -8.49 14.73
C SER A 194 -1.66 -8.42 14.00
N THR A 195 -0.54 -8.24 14.70
CA THR A 195 0.73 -7.82 14.10
C THR A 195 1.53 -8.91 13.35
N ASP A 196 1.09 -10.17 13.34
CA ASP A 196 1.90 -11.27 12.77
C ASP A 196 1.57 -11.66 11.31
N TYR A 197 0.73 -10.91 10.58
CA TYR A 197 0.33 -11.28 9.20
C TYR A 197 0.74 -10.32 8.07
N SER A 198 1.43 -9.21 8.35
CA SER A 198 1.66 -8.16 7.33
C SER A 198 3.11 -7.99 6.85
N GLN A 199 4.00 -8.98 7.02
CA GLN A 199 5.43 -8.82 6.70
C GLN A 199 5.98 -9.75 5.60
N LEU A 200 5.13 -10.45 4.84
CA LEU A 200 5.59 -11.42 3.83
C LEU A 200 5.53 -10.96 2.36
N ASN A 201 5.07 -9.74 2.06
CA ASN A 201 4.85 -9.30 0.67
C ASN A 201 5.71 -8.13 0.18
N GLU A 202 6.71 -7.66 0.93
CA GLU A 202 7.48 -6.44 0.58
C GLU A 202 8.97 -6.67 0.26
N ALA A 203 9.37 -7.89 -0.11
CA ALA A 203 10.78 -8.21 -0.29
C ALA A 203 11.13 -8.76 -1.68
N THR A 204 11.03 -7.93 -2.72
CA THR A 204 11.94 -7.99 -3.88
C THR A 204 11.76 -6.76 -4.76
N ASN A 205 12.70 -5.80 -4.73
CA ASN A 205 12.76 -4.77 -5.76
C ASN A 205 14.18 -4.23 -5.92
N ASN A 206 14.66 -4.36 -7.17
CA ASN A 206 15.87 -3.77 -7.72
C ASN A 206 15.43 -2.71 -8.73
N GLY A 207 16.08 -1.54 -8.70
CA GLY A 207 15.99 -0.53 -9.74
C GLY A 207 17.38 -0.09 -10.14
N GLU A 208 17.71 -0.24 -11.42
CA GLU A 208 18.85 0.42 -12.04
C GLU A 208 18.58 1.94 -12.10
N LEU A 209 19.54 2.72 -11.60
CA LEU A 209 19.54 4.17 -11.66
C LEU A 209 20.15 4.59 -13.01
N GLN A 210 19.28 4.98 -13.95
CA GLN A 210 19.67 5.61 -15.21
C GLN A 210 20.20 7.03 -14.97
N GLU A 211 21.06 7.48 -15.89
CA GLU A 211 22.00 8.58 -15.74
C GLU A 211 21.40 9.99 -15.58
N ASN A 212 22.20 10.83 -14.90
CA ASN A 212 21.97 12.24 -14.63
C ASN A 212 21.77 13.07 -15.91
N VAL A 213 20.52 13.45 -16.18
CA VAL A 213 20.21 14.73 -16.82
C VAL A 213 19.68 15.66 -15.73
N SER A 214 20.13 16.92 -15.72
CA SER A 214 19.73 17.93 -14.73
C SER A 214 18.20 18.05 -14.66
N THR A 215 17.63 17.46 -13.60
CA THR A 215 16.20 17.33 -13.30
C THR A 215 15.49 18.68 -13.14
N TRP A 216 16.25 19.77 -12.96
CA TRP A 216 15.71 21.10 -12.68
C TRP A 216 15.28 21.89 -13.91
N ARG A 217 15.73 21.52 -15.13
CA ARG A 217 15.55 22.37 -16.32
C ARG A 217 14.09 22.60 -16.71
N ASN A 218 13.17 21.71 -16.31
CA ASN A 218 11.74 21.74 -16.67
C ASN A 218 10.75 21.55 -15.48
N VAL A 219 11.19 21.74 -14.23
CA VAL A 219 10.36 21.48 -13.03
C VAL A 219 9.03 22.23 -13.05
N TRP A 220 9.03 23.50 -13.46
CA TRP A 220 7.82 24.32 -13.53
C TRP A 220 6.81 23.80 -14.56
N GLN A 221 7.31 23.32 -15.70
CA GLN A 221 6.47 22.78 -16.77
C GLN A 221 5.84 21.44 -16.35
N LYS A 222 6.63 20.60 -15.65
CA LYS A 222 6.18 19.32 -15.06
C LYS A 222 5.19 19.52 -13.89
N LEU A 223 5.39 20.54 -13.05
CA LEU A 223 4.42 20.89 -12.00
C LEU A 223 3.11 21.44 -12.59
N ARG A 224 3.19 22.19 -13.69
CA ARG A 224 2.01 22.72 -14.39
C ARG A 224 1.16 21.61 -15.01
N THR A 225 1.77 20.54 -15.53
CA THR A 225 1.03 19.38 -16.03
C THR A 225 0.37 18.57 -14.91
N LEU A 226 0.90 18.63 -13.67
CA LEU A 226 0.31 17.99 -12.49
C LEU A 226 -0.80 18.81 -11.82
N ALA A 227 -0.79 20.13 -11.96
CA ALA A 227 -1.79 21.03 -11.37
C ALA A 227 -3.27 20.61 -11.61
N PRO A 228 -3.70 20.15 -12.80
CA PRO A 228 -5.07 19.72 -13.01
C PRO A 228 -5.43 18.40 -12.31
N TYR A 229 -4.45 17.57 -11.93
CA TYR A 229 -4.66 16.32 -11.18
C TYR A 229 -4.74 16.54 -9.67
N ILE A 230 -4.03 17.55 -9.15
CA ILE A 230 -4.08 17.94 -7.73
C ILE A 230 -5.43 18.59 -7.39
N TRP A 231 -6.02 19.30 -8.35
CA TRP A 231 -7.31 19.95 -8.16
C TRP A 231 -8.45 19.01 -8.61
N PRO A 232 -9.21 18.42 -7.67
CA PRO A 232 -10.31 17.53 -8.01
C PRO A 232 -11.46 18.34 -8.64
N LYS A 233 -11.43 18.50 -9.97
CA LYS A 233 -12.44 19.27 -10.72
C LYS A 233 -13.84 18.66 -10.61
N LYS A 234 -13.93 17.33 -10.38
CA LYS A 234 -15.18 16.57 -10.35
C LYS A 234 -15.95 16.70 -9.03
N ASP A 235 -15.26 16.96 -7.90
CA ASP A 235 -15.85 16.91 -6.55
C ASP A 235 -15.62 18.21 -5.75
N ILE A 236 -16.70 18.97 -5.56
CA ILE A 236 -16.69 20.23 -4.78
C ILE A 236 -16.29 19.99 -3.31
N CYS A 237 -16.72 18.86 -2.72
CA CYS A 237 -16.35 18.51 -1.34
C CYS A 237 -14.84 18.35 -1.17
N LEU A 238 -14.15 17.76 -2.16
CA LEU A 238 -12.70 17.62 -2.11
C LEU A 238 -11.99 18.97 -2.30
N GLN A 239 -12.51 19.87 -3.13
CA GLN A 239 -11.97 21.23 -3.28
C GLN A 239 -12.03 22.02 -1.96
N ILE A 240 -13.15 21.94 -1.24
CA ILE A 240 -13.29 22.56 0.09
C ILE A 240 -12.25 21.99 1.06
N ARG A 241 -12.00 20.68 1.03
CA ARG A 241 -10.95 20.06 1.87
C ARG A 241 -9.55 20.57 1.54
N VAL A 242 -9.23 20.76 0.25
CA VAL A 242 -7.95 21.36 -0.17
C VAL A 242 -7.81 22.77 0.39
N LEU A 243 -8.86 23.60 0.30
CA LEU A 243 -8.87 24.96 0.86
C LEU A 243 -8.69 24.95 2.39
N ILE A 244 -9.38 24.05 3.10
CA ILE A 244 -9.22 23.88 4.54
C ILE A 244 -7.79 23.45 4.88
N CYS A 245 -7.17 22.54 4.11
CA CYS A 245 -5.77 22.14 4.31
C CYS A 245 -4.82 23.33 4.18
N ILE A 246 -5.01 24.20 3.18
CA ILE A 246 -4.20 25.41 2.99
C ILE A 246 -4.41 26.38 4.16
N LEU A 247 -5.65 26.55 4.62
CA LEU A 247 -5.96 27.41 5.78
C LEU A 247 -5.30 26.87 7.06
N LEU A 248 -5.34 25.55 7.29
CA LEU A 248 -4.68 24.90 8.43
C LEU A 248 -3.15 25.03 8.36
N LEU A 249 -2.55 24.99 7.17
CA LEU A 249 -1.13 25.27 6.99
C LEU A 249 -0.79 26.70 7.40
N ALA A 250 -1.54 27.68 6.90
CA ALA A 250 -1.34 29.09 7.22
C ALA A 250 -1.51 29.33 8.73
N ALA A 251 -2.57 28.79 9.34
CA ALA A 251 -2.81 28.87 10.78
C ALA A 251 -1.66 28.25 11.60
N GLY A 252 -1.12 27.11 11.15
CA GLY A 252 0.03 26.47 11.77
C GLY A 252 1.29 27.35 11.75
N ARG A 253 1.52 28.13 10.68
CA ARG A 253 2.66 29.07 10.61
C ARG A 253 2.51 30.24 11.57
N VAL A 254 1.30 30.76 11.71
CA VAL A 254 0.99 31.81 12.69
C VAL A 254 1.25 31.31 14.11
N ILE A 255 0.79 30.10 14.44
CA ILE A 255 1.03 29.50 15.77
C ILE A 255 2.51 29.24 16.02
N ASN A 256 3.25 28.79 15.00
CA ASN A 256 4.69 28.60 15.07
C ASN A 256 5.43 29.89 15.48
N LEU A 257 4.96 31.06 15.06
CA LEU A 257 5.52 32.35 15.46
C LEU A 257 5.16 32.72 16.91
N TYR A 258 3.91 32.47 17.33
CA TYR A 258 3.46 32.85 18.68
C TYR A 258 4.02 31.99 19.81
N VAL A 259 4.32 30.71 19.57
CA VAL A 259 4.85 29.82 20.60
C VAL A 259 6.11 30.38 21.31
N PRO A 260 7.19 30.78 20.61
CA PRO A 260 8.36 31.37 21.26
C PRO A 260 8.09 32.75 21.87
N ILE A 261 7.15 33.53 21.33
CA ILE A 261 6.73 34.83 21.88
C ILE A 261 6.08 34.66 23.27
N TYR A 262 5.17 33.71 23.41
CA TYR A 262 4.55 33.45 24.71
C TYR A 262 5.55 32.84 25.71
N ASN A 263 6.53 32.07 25.24
CA ASN A 263 7.62 31.60 26.08
C ASN A 263 8.44 32.78 26.64
N LYS A 264 8.73 33.81 25.81
CA LYS A 264 9.34 35.07 26.27
C LYS A 264 8.50 35.75 27.35
N LEU A 265 7.21 35.94 27.12
CA LEU A 265 6.33 36.64 28.07
C LEU A 265 6.28 35.95 29.43
N ILE A 266 6.28 34.61 29.45
CA ILE A 266 6.35 33.83 30.69
C ILE A 266 7.65 34.12 31.45
N VAL A 267 8.79 34.12 30.77
CA VAL A 267 10.10 34.41 31.39
C VAL A 267 10.17 35.86 31.89
N ASP A 268 9.66 36.81 31.11
CA ASP A 268 9.63 38.23 31.49
C ASP A 268 8.76 38.48 32.74
N SER A 269 7.63 37.74 32.89
CA SER A 269 6.77 37.83 34.07
C SER A 269 7.45 37.41 35.38
N MET A 270 8.48 36.55 35.28
CA MET A 270 9.27 36.07 36.42
C MET A 270 10.45 36.99 36.76
N THR A 271 10.74 37.97 35.90
CA THR A 271 11.94 38.80 36.02
C THR A 271 11.61 40.27 36.31
N MET A 272 10.47 40.78 35.83
CA MET A 272 10.03 42.15 36.05
C MET A 272 9.26 42.30 37.37
N THR A 273 9.57 43.34 38.16
CA THR A 273 8.88 43.66 39.41
C THR A 273 7.69 44.60 39.18
N PRO A 274 6.51 44.37 39.80
CA PRO A 274 6.17 43.32 40.76
C PRO A 274 5.94 41.94 40.12
N LEU A 275 6.40 40.89 40.81
CA LEU A 275 6.18 39.50 40.42
C LEU A 275 4.68 39.20 40.43
N THR A 276 4.11 38.94 39.25
CA THR A 276 2.70 38.55 39.11
C THR A 276 2.60 37.13 38.56
N PHE A 277 1.83 36.27 39.24
CA PHE A 277 1.60 34.90 38.77
C PHE A 277 0.57 34.91 37.63
N ARG A 278 1.07 34.94 36.38
CA ARG A 278 0.28 34.99 35.14
C ARG A 278 0.00 33.58 34.60
N TRP A 279 -0.95 32.88 35.22
CA TRP A 279 -1.37 31.53 34.82
C TRP A 279 -2.01 31.50 33.41
N ASP A 280 -2.57 32.63 32.96
CA ASP A 280 -3.17 32.82 31.64
C ASP A 280 -2.16 32.61 30.50
N TRP A 281 -0.95 33.17 30.63
CA TRP A 281 0.10 33.02 29.61
C TRP A 281 0.62 31.58 29.51
N ILE A 282 0.73 30.88 30.63
CA ILE A 282 1.13 29.47 30.67
C ILE A 282 0.09 28.61 29.95
N LEU A 283 -1.21 28.83 30.22
CA LEU A 283 -2.29 28.09 29.58
C LEU A 283 -2.32 28.32 28.07
N ILE A 284 -2.14 29.57 27.62
CA ILE A 284 -2.07 29.91 26.19
C ILE A 284 -0.83 29.27 25.54
N TYR A 285 0.35 29.35 26.17
CA TYR A 285 1.57 28.72 25.67
C TYR A 285 1.42 27.21 25.49
N VAL A 286 0.88 26.51 26.51
CA VAL A 286 0.62 25.06 26.44
C VAL A 286 -0.41 24.75 25.36
N GLY A 287 -1.46 25.57 25.22
CA GLY A 287 -2.44 25.47 24.15
C GLY A 287 -1.82 25.59 22.75
N PHE A 288 -0.97 26.59 22.52
CA PHE A 288 -0.24 26.72 21.25
C PHE A 288 0.76 25.60 21.03
N LYS A 289 1.46 25.13 22.08
CA LYS A 289 2.33 23.94 22.00
C LYS A 289 1.55 22.67 21.68
N PHE A 290 0.30 22.53 22.13
CA PHE A 290 -0.57 21.42 21.76
C PHE A 290 -1.02 21.50 20.29
N LEU A 291 -1.34 22.70 19.80
CA LEU A 291 -1.68 22.92 18.39
C LEU A 291 -0.48 22.71 17.45
N GLN A 292 0.72 23.14 17.87
CA GLN A 292 1.99 22.97 17.15
C GLN A 292 2.52 21.52 17.23
N GLY A 293 2.39 20.89 18.40
CA GLY A 293 3.03 19.62 18.76
C GLY A 293 4.29 19.82 19.60
N GLY A 294 4.47 19.01 20.65
CA GLY A 294 5.53 19.17 21.66
C GLY A 294 6.95 18.74 21.28
N GLY A 295 7.29 18.55 19.99
CA GLY A 295 8.62 18.07 19.59
C GLY A 295 8.92 18.07 18.09
N THR A 296 10.08 17.51 17.75
CA THR A 296 10.86 17.47 16.49
C THR A 296 10.15 16.87 15.27
N GLY A 297 8.82 16.91 15.16
CA GLY A 297 8.08 16.15 14.15
C GLY A 297 6.69 16.66 13.79
N GLY A 298 6.31 17.89 14.13
CA GLY A 298 5.04 18.47 13.68
C GLY A 298 3.82 17.64 14.07
N MET A 299 3.86 16.88 15.16
CA MET A 299 2.74 16.04 15.62
C MET A 299 1.63 16.84 16.32
N GLY A 300 1.49 18.13 16.01
CA GLY A 300 0.44 18.99 16.54
C GLY A 300 -0.93 18.62 15.99
N VAL A 301 -1.98 19.03 16.71
CA VAL A 301 -3.37 18.78 16.29
C VAL A 301 -3.64 19.35 14.90
N LEU A 302 -3.11 20.53 14.58
CA LEU A 302 -3.34 21.16 13.28
C LEU A 302 -2.70 20.39 12.14
N ASN A 303 -1.48 19.92 12.32
CA ASN A 303 -0.79 19.15 11.28
C ASN A 303 -1.44 17.77 11.10
N ASN A 304 -1.87 17.12 12.19
CA ASN A 304 -2.60 15.86 12.11
C ASN A 304 -3.96 16.03 11.42
N LEU A 305 -4.73 17.06 11.81
CA LEU A 305 -6.02 17.36 11.17
C LEU A 305 -5.86 17.62 9.67
N ARG A 306 -4.84 18.41 9.30
CA ARG A 306 -4.46 18.63 7.91
C ARG A 306 -4.10 17.32 7.21
N SER A 307 -3.26 16.47 7.81
CA SER A 307 -2.89 15.17 7.25
C SER A 307 -4.11 14.26 7.05
N PHE A 308 -5.06 14.23 7.98
CA PHE A 308 -6.31 13.48 7.84
C PHE A 308 -7.14 13.94 6.64
N LEU A 309 -7.25 15.25 6.44
CA LEU A 309 -7.94 15.81 5.27
C LEU A 309 -7.18 15.49 3.98
N TRP A 310 -5.85 15.52 4.01
CA TRP A 310 -5.00 15.24 2.85
C TRP A 310 -5.05 13.79 2.39
N ILE A 311 -5.14 12.81 3.30
CA ILE A 311 -5.18 11.38 2.93
C ILE A 311 -6.27 11.11 1.89
N ARG A 312 -7.46 11.70 2.04
CA ARG A 312 -8.56 11.51 1.07
C ARG A 312 -8.26 12.11 -0.29
N ILE A 313 -7.57 13.25 -0.32
CA ILE A 313 -7.15 13.91 -1.57
C ILE A 313 -6.09 13.05 -2.26
N GLN A 314 -5.08 12.59 -1.52
CA GLN A 314 -4.03 11.71 -2.02
C GLN A 314 -4.62 10.43 -2.66
N GLN A 315 -5.54 9.75 -1.96
CA GLN A 315 -6.18 8.53 -2.46
C GLN A 315 -7.01 8.77 -3.74
N TYR A 316 -7.69 9.92 -3.84
CA TYR A 316 -8.39 10.30 -5.06
C TYR A 316 -7.41 10.50 -6.23
N THR A 317 -6.32 11.24 -6.00
CA THR A 317 -5.31 11.52 -7.02
C THR A 317 -4.62 10.24 -7.50
N THR A 318 -4.21 9.36 -6.58
CA THR A 318 -3.65 8.04 -6.91
C THR A 318 -4.58 7.26 -7.84
N ARG A 319 -5.85 7.12 -7.45
CA ARG A 319 -6.84 6.34 -8.21
C ARG A 319 -7.06 6.88 -9.62
N GLU A 320 -7.25 8.19 -9.78
CA GLU A 320 -7.51 8.76 -11.12
C GLU A 320 -6.29 8.58 -12.03
N ILE A 321 -5.07 8.81 -11.52
CA ILE A 321 -3.82 8.65 -12.29
C ILE A 321 -3.61 7.18 -12.65
N GLU A 322 -3.75 6.25 -11.70
CA GLU A 322 -3.57 4.82 -11.96
C GLU A 322 -4.58 4.30 -12.99
N VAL A 323 -5.86 4.67 -12.86
CA VAL A 323 -6.89 4.23 -13.80
C VAL A 323 -6.67 4.81 -15.20
N GLU A 324 -6.25 6.07 -15.30
CA GLU A 324 -5.94 6.71 -16.57
C GLU A 324 -4.72 6.07 -17.25
N LEU A 325 -3.64 5.83 -16.49
CA LEU A 325 -2.46 5.12 -16.98
C LEU A 325 -2.79 3.69 -17.39
N PHE A 326 -3.55 2.96 -16.59
CA PHE A 326 -3.95 1.58 -16.89
C PHE A 326 -4.80 1.52 -18.16
N LYS A 327 -5.72 2.47 -18.34
CA LYS A 327 -6.50 2.61 -19.57
C LYS A 327 -5.61 2.91 -20.78
N HIS A 328 -4.62 3.78 -20.62
CA HIS A 328 -3.67 4.10 -21.69
C HIS A 328 -2.79 2.89 -22.04
N LEU A 329 -2.27 2.18 -21.05
CA LEU A 329 -1.50 0.94 -21.25
C LEU A 329 -2.27 -0.09 -22.08
N HIS A 330 -3.55 -0.30 -21.80
CA HIS A 330 -4.39 -1.20 -22.59
C HIS A 330 -4.64 -0.74 -24.03
N SER A 331 -4.43 0.54 -24.33
CA SER A 331 -4.58 1.10 -25.67
C SER A 331 -3.32 1.01 -26.52
N LEU A 332 -2.17 0.63 -25.94
CA LEU A 332 -0.91 0.49 -26.66
C LEU A 332 -0.89 -0.78 -27.52
N SER A 333 0.05 -0.81 -28.47
CA SER A 333 0.17 -1.89 -29.46
C SER A 333 0.66 -3.19 -28.84
N LEU A 334 0.35 -4.32 -29.49
CA LEU A 334 0.85 -5.63 -29.07
C LEU A 334 2.39 -5.72 -29.17
N SER A 335 3.01 -5.08 -30.17
CA SER A 335 4.47 -4.95 -30.31
C SER A 335 5.11 -4.28 -29.09
N TRP A 336 4.47 -3.23 -28.59
CA TRP A 336 4.92 -2.52 -27.40
C TRP A 336 4.89 -3.40 -26.15
N HIS A 337 3.84 -4.23 -25.99
CA HIS A 337 3.72 -5.17 -24.88
C HIS A 337 4.69 -6.35 -24.97
N LEU A 338 4.98 -6.87 -26.17
CA LEU A 338 5.89 -8.00 -26.35
C LEU A 338 7.37 -7.61 -26.17
N SER A 339 7.72 -6.34 -26.39
CA SER A 339 9.09 -5.84 -26.23
C SER A 339 9.47 -5.51 -24.79
N ARG A 340 8.50 -5.49 -23.86
CA ARG A 340 8.71 -5.11 -22.45
C ARG A 340 8.19 -6.16 -21.49
N LYS A 341 8.82 -6.25 -20.32
CA LYS A 341 8.32 -7.12 -19.25
C LYS A 341 7.16 -6.41 -18.54
N THR A 342 6.00 -7.06 -18.46
CA THR A 342 4.79 -6.48 -17.82
C THR A 342 5.05 -6.00 -16.39
N GLY A 343 5.84 -6.75 -15.60
CA GLY A 343 6.19 -6.36 -14.23
C GLY A 343 7.05 -5.10 -14.15
N GLU A 344 7.87 -4.80 -15.17
CA GLU A 344 8.65 -3.57 -15.22
C GLU A 344 7.75 -2.36 -15.51
N VAL A 345 6.81 -2.51 -16.45
CA VAL A 345 5.83 -1.47 -16.80
C VAL A 345 4.94 -1.12 -15.60
N LEU A 346 4.38 -2.12 -14.92
CA LEU A 346 3.55 -1.91 -13.73
C LEU A 346 4.34 -1.22 -12.61
N ARG A 347 5.62 -1.57 -12.42
CA ARG A 347 6.49 -0.89 -11.44
C ARG A 347 6.76 0.56 -11.80
N VAL A 348 6.88 0.91 -13.08
CA VAL A 348 7.04 2.30 -13.51
C VAL A 348 5.75 3.09 -13.21
N MET A 349 4.59 2.47 -13.45
CA MET A 349 3.28 3.05 -13.11
C MET A 349 3.11 3.26 -11.59
N ASP A 350 3.36 2.24 -10.77
CA ASP A 350 3.23 2.31 -9.31
C ASP A 350 4.19 3.36 -8.73
N ARG A 351 5.48 3.29 -9.09
CA ARG A 351 6.48 4.27 -8.64
C ARG A 351 6.16 5.68 -9.10
N GLY A 352 5.75 5.85 -10.35
CA GLY A 352 5.37 7.17 -10.88
C GLY A 352 4.23 7.79 -10.09
N THR A 353 3.19 7.02 -9.79
CA THR A 353 2.03 7.48 -9.02
C THR A 353 2.39 7.82 -7.59
N ASP A 354 3.14 6.95 -6.90
CA ASP A 354 3.64 7.23 -5.55
C ASP A 354 4.56 8.45 -5.52
N SER A 355 5.42 8.59 -6.53
CA SER A 355 6.34 9.71 -6.65
C SER A 355 5.62 11.03 -6.83
N ILE A 356 4.52 11.08 -7.58
CA ILE A 356 3.68 12.28 -7.68
C ILE A 356 3.15 12.67 -6.30
N ASN A 357 2.54 11.73 -5.56
CA ASN A 357 2.00 12.01 -4.24
C ASN A 357 3.06 12.47 -3.24
N ASN A 358 4.21 11.80 -3.23
CA ASN A 358 5.32 12.14 -2.35
C ASN A 358 5.92 13.50 -2.70
N LEU A 359 6.09 13.81 -3.99
CA LEU A 359 6.58 15.11 -4.46
C LEU A 359 5.65 16.23 -4.02
N LEU A 360 4.33 16.05 -4.16
CA LEU A 360 3.34 17.01 -3.67
C LEU A 360 3.41 17.21 -2.16
N ASN A 361 3.51 16.12 -1.40
CA ASN A 361 3.65 16.15 0.05
C ASN A 361 4.90 16.95 0.47
N TYR A 362 6.06 16.65 -0.12
CA TYR A 362 7.31 17.34 0.21
C TYR A 362 7.31 18.82 -0.17
N ILE A 363 6.81 19.18 -1.36
CA ILE A 363 6.78 20.57 -1.79
C ILE A 363 5.80 21.39 -0.94
N ILE A 364 4.54 20.95 -0.84
CA ILE A 364 3.46 21.73 -0.21
C ILE A 364 3.60 21.76 1.32
N PHE A 365 4.00 20.65 1.94
CA PHE A 365 3.93 20.52 3.41
C PHE A 365 5.27 20.59 4.13
N SER A 366 6.40 20.40 3.43
CA SER A 366 7.73 20.52 4.03
C SER A 366 8.48 21.73 3.51
N ILE A 367 8.70 21.86 2.20
CA ILE A 367 9.57 22.90 1.64
C ILE A 367 8.92 24.27 1.69
N THR A 368 7.72 24.43 1.11
CA THR A 368 7.04 25.73 1.09
C THR A 368 6.88 26.30 2.50
N PRO A 369 6.42 25.53 3.51
CA PRO A 369 6.31 26.06 4.86
C PRO A 369 7.67 26.38 5.49
N THR A 370 8.73 25.61 5.23
CA THR A 370 10.07 25.91 5.75
C THR A 370 10.64 27.20 5.17
N ILE A 371 10.48 27.44 3.86
CA ILE A 371 10.90 28.69 3.22
C ILE A 371 10.12 29.88 3.81
N VAL A 372 8.80 29.72 3.97
CA VAL A 372 7.95 30.74 4.60
C VAL A 372 8.37 31.00 6.04
N ASP A 373 8.65 29.96 6.83
CA ASP A 373 9.09 30.08 8.23
C ASP A 373 10.43 30.83 8.34
N ILE A 374 11.38 30.57 7.43
CA ILE A 374 12.66 31.30 7.36
C ILE A 374 12.42 32.78 7.02
N LEU A 375 11.58 33.07 6.03
CA LEU A 375 11.27 34.45 5.63
C LEU A 375 10.57 35.21 6.77
N VAL A 376 9.56 34.60 7.40
CA VAL A 376 8.85 35.18 8.55
C VAL A 376 9.82 35.42 9.71
N ALA A 377 10.70 34.47 10.02
CA ALA A 377 11.67 34.64 11.09
C ALA A 377 12.66 35.79 10.83
N VAL A 378 13.19 35.90 9.60
CA VAL A 378 14.09 37.01 9.24
C VAL A 378 13.38 38.35 9.37
N ILE A 379 12.16 38.48 8.83
CA ILE A 379 11.36 39.71 8.95
C ILE A 379 11.07 40.03 10.43
N TYR A 380 10.72 39.02 11.23
CA TYR A 380 10.44 39.19 12.65
C TYR A 380 11.67 39.67 13.44
N PHE A 381 12.85 39.06 13.23
CA PHE A 381 14.08 39.46 13.94
C PHE A 381 14.59 40.85 13.51
N VAL A 382 14.43 41.23 12.24
CA VAL A 382 14.77 42.58 11.77
C VAL A 382 13.88 43.65 12.40
N THR A 383 12.58 43.36 12.56
CA THR A 383 11.60 44.34 13.06
C THR A 383 11.56 44.47 14.58
N VAL A 384 11.70 43.36 15.32
CA VAL A 384 11.56 43.35 16.79
C VAL A 384 12.89 43.57 17.51
N PHE A 385 14.00 43.10 16.95
CA PHE A 385 15.32 43.23 17.57
C PHE A 385 16.16 44.31 16.85
N ASN A 386 16.93 43.90 15.84
CA ASN A 386 17.82 44.75 15.06
C ASN A 386 18.19 44.00 13.76
N GLY A 387 18.57 44.73 12.72
CA GLY A 387 19.01 44.17 11.44
C GLY A 387 20.16 43.16 11.56
N TRP A 388 21.02 43.30 12.57
CA TRP A 388 22.11 42.35 12.86
C TRP A 388 21.62 40.96 13.25
N PHE A 389 20.55 40.85 14.06
CA PHE A 389 19.98 39.54 14.40
C PHE A 389 19.37 38.86 13.18
N GLY A 390 18.63 39.62 12.36
CA GLY A 390 18.10 39.13 11.09
C GLY A 390 19.20 38.64 10.14
N LEU A 391 20.33 39.35 10.08
CA LEU A 391 21.49 38.96 9.29
C LEU A 391 22.12 37.66 9.80
N ILE A 392 22.31 37.50 11.12
CA ILE A 392 22.84 36.25 11.71
C ILE A 392 21.93 35.07 11.34
N VAL A 393 20.62 35.18 11.55
CA VAL A 393 19.67 34.10 11.21
C VAL A 393 19.71 33.80 9.72
N PHE A 394 19.67 34.82 8.87
CA PHE A 394 19.71 34.65 7.41
C PHE A 394 21.00 33.95 6.96
N VAL A 395 22.16 34.39 7.44
CA VAL A 395 23.46 33.81 7.08
C VAL A 395 23.57 32.37 7.59
N THR A 396 23.17 32.08 8.84
CA THR A 396 23.20 30.72 9.37
C THR A 396 22.29 29.78 8.57
N MET A 397 21.06 30.18 8.27
CA MET A 397 20.11 29.35 7.51
C MET A 397 20.55 29.15 6.05
N LEU A 398 21.07 30.20 5.40
CA LEU A 398 21.59 30.12 4.04
C LEU A 398 22.81 29.19 3.96
N LEU A 399 23.78 29.38 4.86
CA LEU A 399 24.97 28.53 4.95
C LEU A 399 24.58 27.07 5.19
N TYR A 400 23.61 26.83 6.10
CA TYR A 400 23.09 25.50 6.39
C TYR A 400 22.53 24.82 5.13
N ILE A 401 21.68 25.51 4.36
CA ILE A 401 21.07 24.96 3.13
C ILE A 401 22.16 24.65 2.10
N ILE A 402 23.10 25.57 1.86
CA ILE A 402 24.18 25.40 0.88
C ILE A 402 25.05 24.19 1.24
N VAL A 403 25.54 24.12 2.49
CA VAL A 403 26.38 23.01 2.94
C VAL A 403 25.61 21.69 2.87
N THR A 404 24.33 21.69 3.26
CA THR A 404 23.48 20.50 3.17
C THR A 404 23.37 20.01 1.74
N ILE A 405 23.11 20.87 0.76
CA ILE A 405 22.98 20.47 -0.66
C ILE A 405 24.31 19.92 -1.18
N VAL A 406 25.42 20.65 -1.01
CA VAL A 406 26.74 20.26 -1.52
C VAL A 406 27.20 18.92 -0.96
N VAL A 407 27.08 18.75 0.36
CA VAL A 407 27.47 17.49 1.03
C VAL A 407 26.52 16.36 0.65
N THR A 408 25.23 16.63 0.47
CA THR A 408 24.24 15.63 0.03
C THR A 408 24.53 15.13 -1.38
N GLU A 409 24.87 16.02 -2.31
CA GLU A 409 25.27 15.64 -3.67
C GLU A 409 26.55 14.80 -3.66
N TRP A 410 27.56 15.21 -2.90
CA TRP A 410 28.78 14.42 -2.73
C TRP A 410 28.52 13.04 -2.10
N ARG A 411 27.64 12.96 -1.08
CA ARG A 411 27.28 11.71 -0.41
C ARG A 411 26.49 10.76 -1.31
N THR A 412 25.73 11.29 -2.27
CA THR A 412 24.83 10.50 -3.13
C THR A 412 25.58 9.39 -3.89
N LYS A 413 26.86 9.59 -4.25
CA LYS A 413 27.69 8.54 -4.87
C LYS A 413 27.94 7.33 -3.96
N PHE A 414 28.07 7.54 -2.64
CA PHE A 414 28.24 6.45 -1.67
C PHE A 414 26.93 5.69 -1.49
N GLN A 415 25.82 6.42 -1.41
CA GLN A 415 24.49 5.81 -1.38
C GLN A 415 24.22 4.96 -2.63
N ARG A 416 24.65 5.43 -3.82
CA ARG A 416 24.53 4.67 -5.07
C ARG A 416 25.32 3.36 -5.01
N ARG A 417 26.57 3.38 -4.54
CA ARG A 417 27.39 2.16 -4.39
C ARG A 417 26.78 1.17 -3.40
N MET A 418 26.27 1.68 -2.27
CA MET A 418 25.55 0.86 -1.29
C MET A 418 24.32 0.18 -1.91
N ASN A 419 23.49 0.93 -2.66
CA ASN A 419 22.31 0.37 -3.33
C ASN A 419 22.67 -0.69 -4.40
N LEU A 420 23.77 -0.49 -5.15
CA LEU A 420 24.24 -1.48 -6.13
C LEU A 420 24.71 -2.77 -5.44
N ALA A 421 25.41 -2.66 -4.30
CA ALA A 421 25.81 -3.81 -3.51
C ALA A 421 24.61 -4.55 -2.92
N ASP A 422 23.61 -3.83 -2.38
CA ASP A 422 22.34 -4.42 -1.89
C ASP A 422 21.61 -5.19 -3.00
N ASN A 423 21.50 -4.58 -4.19
CA ASN A 423 20.91 -5.24 -5.36
C ASN A 423 21.63 -6.53 -5.74
N ALA A 424 22.98 -6.55 -5.67
CA ALA A 424 23.77 -7.74 -5.94
C ALA A 424 23.54 -8.84 -4.88
N THR A 425 23.47 -8.48 -3.59
CA THR A 425 23.13 -9.41 -2.50
C THR A 425 21.76 -10.05 -2.73
N ARG A 426 20.75 -9.22 -3.05
CA ARG A 426 19.39 -9.70 -3.33
C ARG A 426 19.33 -10.60 -4.56
N ALA A 427 19.97 -10.17 -5.66
CA ALA A 427 20.02 -10.97 -6.89
C ALA A 427 20.62 -12.36 -6.63
N ARG A 428 21.73 -12.43 -5.88
CA ARG A 428 22.35 -13.71 -5.51
C ARG A 428 21.42 -14.59 -4.68
N SER A 429 20.73 -14.02 -3.68
CA SER A 429 19.80 -14.79 -2.85
C SER A 429 18.62 -15.36 -3.64
N VAL A 430 18.05 -14.57 -4.56
CA VAL A 430 16.91 -14.99 -5.39
C VAL A 430 17.33 -16.06 -6.37
N ASP A 431 18.48 -15.91 -7.03
CA ASP A 431 18.99 -16.88 -8.00
C ASP A 431 19.27 -18.25 -7.35
N SER A 432 19.85 -18.26 -6.15
CA SER A 432 20.10 -19.49 -5.38
C SER A 432 18.78 -20.18 -4.97
N LEU A 433 17.77 -19.42 -4.52
CA LEU A 433 16.48 -19.98 -4.08
C LEU A 433 15.59 -20.43 -5.25
N LEU A 434 15.63 -19.75 -6.40
CA LEU A 434 14.93 -20.19 -7.60
C LEU A 434 15.47 -21.53 -8.12
N ASN A 435 16.78 -21.74 -7.98
CA ASN A 435 17.47 -22.96 -8.38
C ASN A 435 17.67 -23.93 -7.20
N PHE A 436 16.72 -23.95 -6.24
CA PHE A 436 16.82 -24.77 -5.03
C PHE A 436 17.08 -26.25 -5.33
N GLU A 437 16.37 -26.82 -6.29
CA GLU A 437 16.56 -28.22 -6.68
C GLU A 437 17.97 -28.48 -7.19
N THR A 438 18.50 -27.60 -8.04
CA THR A 438 19.87 -27.69 -8.56
C THR A 438 20.89 -27.65 -7.44
N VAL A 439 20.78 -26.70 -6.51
CA VAL A 439 21.69 -26.60 -5.36
C VAL A 439 21.66 -27.89 -4.54
N LYS A 440 20.47 -28.50 -4.37
CA LYS A 440 20.31 -29.79 -3.67
C LYS A 440 20.84 -30.99 -4.46
N TYR A 441 20.63 -31.04 -5.77
CA TYR A 441 21.13 -32.13 -6.62
C TYR A 441 22.66 -32.22 -6.59
N TYR A 442 23.35 -31.08 -6.47
CA TYR A 442 24.80 -31.03 -6.46
C TYR A 442 25.42 -30.92 -5.05
N GLY A 443 24.60 -30.89 -3.98
CA GLY A 443 25.11 -30.75 -2.60
C GLY A 443 25.93 -29.47 -2.39
N ALA A 444 25.56 -28.39 -3.07
CA ALA A 444 26.33 -27.14 -3.14
C ALA A 444 25.90 -26.10 -2.08
N GLU A 445 25.22 -26.51 -1.01
CA GLU A 445 24.64 -25.58 -0.03
C GLU A 445 25.71 -24.72 0.66
N ASP A 446 26.80 -25.34 1.13
CA ASP A 446 27.86 -24.60 1.83
C ASP A 446 28.58 -23.62 0.89
N TYR A 447 28.72 -23.97 -0.38
CA TYR A 447 29.28 -23.08 -1.40
C TYR A 447 28.40 -21.86 -1.62
N GLU A 448 27.08 -22.06 -1.80
CA GLU A 448 26.14 -20.95 -1.96
C GLU A 448 26.06 -20.05 -0.72
N VAL A 449 26.15 -20.63 0.48
CA VAL A 449 26.20 -19.85 1.74
C VAL A 449 27.46 -19.00 1.80
N GLN A 450 28.62 -19.53 1.41
CA GLN A 450 29.88 -18.77 1.38
C GLN A 450 29.85 -17.68 0.31
N ALA A 451 29.39 -17.99 -0.90
CA ALA A 451 29.23 -16.99 -1.96
C ALA A 451 28.28 -15.87 -1.55
N PHE A 452 27.17 -16.19 -0.87
CA PHE A 452 26.25 -15.19 -0.33
C PHE A 452 26.92 -14.34 0.76
N ARG A 453 27.69 -14.97 1.66
CA ARG A 453 28.44 -14.26 2.71
C ARG A 453 29.39 -13.22 2.15
N ASP A 454 30.11 -13.52 1.08
CA ASP A 454 31.06 -12.58 0.46
C ASP A 454 30.36 -11.33 -0.09
N VAL A 455 29.22 -11.52 -0.74
CA VAL A 455 28.42 -10.40 -1.27
C VAL A 455 27.81 -9.58 -0.12
N VAL A 456 27.40 -10.21 0.98
CA VAL A 456 26.94 -9.51 2.20
C VAL A 456 28.06 -8.69 2.83
N LEU A 457 29.29 -9.22 2.92
CA LEU A 457 30.43 -8.47 3.44
C LEU A 457 30.75 -7.23 2.59
N GLN A 458 30.69 -7.36 1.27
CA GLN A 458 30.86 -6.23 0.37
C GLN A 458 29.77 -5.16 0.56
N PHE A 459 28.51 -5.57 0.75
CA PHE A 459 27.41 -4.67 1.08
C PHE A 459 27.68 -3.93 2.40
N GLN A 460 28.09 -4.63 3.46
CA GLN A 460 28.39 -4.03 4.77
C GLN A 460 29.49 -2.96 4.69
N ILE A 461 30.53 -3.18 3.88
CA ILE A 461 31.61 -2.19 3.67
C ILE A 461 31.07 -0.91 3.02
N GLU A 462 30.22 -1.03 2.01
CA GLU A 462 29.63 0.14 1.34
C GLU A 462 28.55 0.83 2.20
N GLU A 463 27.78 0.07 2.97
CA GLU A 463 26.82 0.58 3.97
C GLU A 463 27.53 1.39 5.06
N PHE A 464 28.66 0.89 5.57
CA PHE A 464 29.46 1.62 6.55
C PHE A 464 29.90 2.98 6.00
N LYS A 465 30.43 3.04 4.78
CA LYS A 465 30.83 4.32 4.12
C LYS A 465 29.62 5.25 3.94
N ALA A 466 28.47 4.72 3.53
CA ALA A 466 27.25 5.51 3.37
C ALA A 466 26.73 6.06 4.71
N SER A 467 26.90 5.31 5.80
CA SER A 467 26.50 5.71 7.15
C SER A 467 27.45 6.76 7.75
N VAL A 468 28.76 6.57 7.59
CA VAL A 468 29.78 7.54 8.03
C VAL A 468 29.56 8.89 7.35
N THR A 469 29.31 8.90 6.04
CA THR A 469 29.05 10.15 5.31
C THR A 469 27.77 10.87 5.76
N LEU A 470 26.76 10.15 6.27
CA LEU A 470 25.58 10.77 6.88
C LEU A 470 25.93 11.45 8.21
N ASN A 471 26.73 10.80 9.04
CA ASN A 471 27.17 11.36 10.31
C ASN A 471 28.06 12.59 10.10
N ILE A 472 28.90 12.62 9.05
CA ILE A 472 29.68 13.81 8.67
C ILE A 472 28.73 14.98 8.33
N LEU A 473 27.68 14.74 7.54
CA LEU A 473 26.66 15.75 7.24
C LEU A 473 26.02 16.29 8.52
N ASN A 474 25.53 15.40 9.39
CA ASN A 474 24.90 15.77 10.66
C ASN A 474 25.86 16.58 11.55
N THR A 475 27.15 16.24 11.56
CA THR A 475 28.18 16.95 12.33
C THR A 475 28.43 18.35 11.79
N LEU A 476 28.59 18.50 10.48
CA LEU A 476 28.76 19.80 9.83
C LEU A 476 27.54 20.71 10.06
N GLN A 477 26.34 20.15 9.91
CA GLN A 477 25.09 20.82 10.18
C GLN A 477 25.01 21.32 11.63
N ASN A 478 25.38 20.47 12.60
CA ASN A 478 25.41 20.83 14.02
C ASN A 478 26.42 21.95 14.30
N ILE A 479 27.61 21.91 13.70
CA ILE A 479 28.63 22.98 13.83
C ILE A 479 28.07 24.33 13.37
N ILE A 480 27.38 24.37 12.23
CA ILE A 480 26.78 25.60 11.68
C ILE A 480 25.74 26.18 12.63
N ILE A 481 24.84 25.34 13.15
CA ILE A 481 23.76 25.77 14.04
C ILE A 481 24.30 26.22 15.38
N CYS A 482 25.21 25.46 15.98
CA CYS A 482 25.87 25.85 17.22
C CYS A 482 26.65 27.15 17.04
N GLY A 483 27.29 27.37 15.88
CA GLY A 483 27.95 28.63 15.54
C GLY A 483 26.98 29.81 15.46
N GLY A 484 25.85 29.64 14.77
CA GLY A 484 24.80 30.67 14.69
C GLY A 484 24.15 30.97 16.04
N LEU A 485 23.86 29.92 16.82
CA LEU A 485 23.33 30.02 18.17
C LEU A 485 24.33 30.72 19.10
N LEU A 486 25.62 30.39 19.04
CA LEU A 486 26.68 31.03 19.82
C LEU A 486 26.77 32.52 19.49
N ALA A 487 26.87 32.88 18.20
CA ALA A 487 26.99 34.27 17.76
C ALA A 487 25.78 35.12 18.18
N GLY A 488 24.57 34.61 17.93
CA GLY A 488 23.35 35.33 18.32
C GLY A 488 23.12 35.36 19.82
N SER A 489 23.48 34.31 20.56
CA SER A 489 23.41 34.29 22.02
C SER A 489 24.36 35.30 22.66
N LEU A 490 25.61 35.38 22.18
CA LEU A 490 26.59 36.34 22.68
C LEU A 490 26.12 37.78 22.42
N LEU A 491 25.61 38.07 21.22
CA LEU A 491 25.07 39.39 20.90
C LEU A 491 23.84 39.74 21.77
N CYS A 492 22.92 38.78 21.94
CA CYS A 492 21.73 38.98 22.77
C CYS A 492 22.09 39.25 24.23
N VAL A 493 22.97 38.44 24.82
CA VAL A 493 23.40 38.61 26.22
C VAL A 493 24.14 39.93 26.41
N HIS A 494 25.02 40.32 25.48
CA HIS A 494 25.72 41.60 25.54
C HIS A 494 24.75 42.79 25.60
N MET A 495 23.75 42.81 24.72
CA MET A 495 22.72 43.86 24.69
C MET A 495 21.80 43.85 25.93
N VAL A 496 21.53 42.68 26.52
CA VAL A 496 20.77 42.56 27.78
C VAL A 496 21.58 43.10 28.96
N VAL A 497 22.87 42.79 29.04
CA VAL A 497 23.77 43.24 30.11
C VAL A 497 24.02 44.75 30.04
N ASP A 498 24.21 45.29 28.84
CA ASP A 498 24.47 46.71 28.62
C ASP A 498 23.18 47.58 28.65
N LYS A 499 22.03 46.96 28.95
CA LYS A 499 20.70 47.59 29.10
C LYS A 499 20.22 48.29 27.83
N GLU A 500 20.52 47.75 26.66
CA GLU A 500 20.05 48.25 25.35
C GLU A 500 18.60 47.80 25.02
N GLY A 501 17.72 47.72 26.02
CA GLY A 501 16.28 47.50 25.82
C GLY A 501 15.81 46.05 25.61
N LEU A 502 16.70 45.05 25.61
CA LEU A 502 16.32 43.62 25.53
C LEU A 502 16.16 42.98 26.91
N THR A 503 15.24 42.01 27.03
CA THR A 503 14.95 41.32 28.30
C THR A 503 15.56 39.91 28.37
N VAL A 504 15.53 39.29 29.56
CA VAL A 504 15.95 37.88 29.72
C VAL A 504 15.04 36.93 28.92
N GLY A 505 13.77 37.27 28.73
CA GLY A 505 12.85 36.52 27.88
C GLY A 505 13.22 36.57 26.39
N ASP A 506 13.86 37.65 25.92
CA ASP A 506 14.33 37.76 24.52
C ASP A 506 15.41 36.74 24.17
N TYR A 507 16.29 36.40 25.12
CA TYR A 507 17.28 35.34 24.94
C TYR A 507 16.61 33.97 24.75
N VAL A 508 15.59 33.67 25.58
CA VAL A 508 14.84 32.42 25.49
C VAL A 508 14.05 32.36 24.17
N LEU A 509 13.49 33.48 23.71
CA LEU A 509 12.86 33.58 22.39
C LEU A 509 13.85 33.25 21.29
N PHE A 510 15.01 33.89 21.28
CA PHE A 510 16.03 33.68 20.26
C PHE A 510 16.45 32.20 20.19
N SER A 511 16.84 31.62 21.34
CA SER A 511 17.29 30.23 21.42
C SER A 511 16.19 29.24 20.98
N SER A 512 14.97 29.40 21.49
CA SER A 512 13.86 28.50 21.14
C SER A 512 13.44 28.61 19.68
N TYR A 513 13.48 29.82 19.10
CA TYR A 513 13.06 30.02 17.72
C TYR A 513 14.10 29.51 16.70
N ILE A 514 15.40 29.66 16.98
CA ILE A 514 16.48 29.08 16.16
C ILE A 514 16.37 27.55 16.12
N ILE A 515 16.16 26.90 17.26
CA ILE A 515 15.96 25.45 17.33
C ILE A 515 14.73 25.04 16.52
N GLN A 516 13.64 25.80 16.61
CA GLN A 516 12.41 25.53 15.86
C GLN A 516 12.60 25.62 14.34
N LEU A 517 13.40 26.58 13.85
CA LEU A 517 13.73 26.70 12.42
C LEU A 517 14.63 25.55 11.94
N TYR A 518 15.52 25.05 12.79
CA TYR A 518 16.42 23.95 12.46
C TYR A 518 15.71 22.60 12.24
N VAL A 519 14.72 22.27 13.07
CA VAL A 519 14.04 20.96 13.04
C VAL A 519 13.63 20.51 11.62
N PRO A 520 12.87 21.30 10.83
CA PRO A 520 12.49 20.90 9.47
C PRO A 520 13.68 20.89 8.50
N LEU A 521 14.70 21.70 8.75
CA LEU A 521 15.91 21.77 7.93
C LEU A 521 16.79 20.52 8.03
N ASN A 522 16.78 19.82 9.18
CA ASN A 522 17.50 18.54 9.32
C ASN A 522 17.06 17.49 8.29
N TRP A 523 15.76 17.46 7.98
CA TRP A 523 15.20 16.56 6.98
C TRP A 523 15.35 17.06 5.54
N PHE A 524 15.83 18.29 5.33
CA PHE A 524 15.92 18.91 4.01
C PHE A 524 16.81 18.13 3.05
N GLY A 525 17.97 17.62 3.50
CA GLY A 525 18.84 16.80 2.66
C GLY A 525 18.18 15.49 2.19
N THR A 526 17.31 14.92 3.01
CA THR A 526 16.50 13.75 2.65
C THR A 526 15.41 14.14 1.65
N TYR A 527 14.70 15.25 1.88
CA TYR A 527 13.69 15.75 0.95
C TYR A 527 14.28 16.11 -0.41
N TYR A 528 15.45 16.77 -0.45
CA TYR A 528 16.14 17.11 -1.69
C TYR A 528 16.37 15.88 -2.59
N ARG A 529 16.92 14.81 -2.03
CA ARG A 529 17.14 13.55 -2.77
C ARG A 529 15.83 12.86 -3.14
N ALA A 530 14.86 12.84 -2.23
CA ALA A 530 13.57 12.23 -2.48
C ALA A 530 12.83 12.92 -3.62
N ILE A 531 12.95 14.24 -3.73
CA ILE A 531 12.38 15.04 -4.82
C ILE A 531 13.07 14.72 -6.14
N GLN A 532 14.41 14.67 -6.18
CA GLN A 532 15.14 14.27 -7.38
C GLN A 532 14.70 12.89 -7.88
N LYS A 533 14.62 11.90 -6.97
CA LYS A 533 14.13 10.56 -7.29
C LYS A 533 12.70 10.61 -7.83
N ASN A 534 11.80 11.28 -7.12
CA ASN A 534 10.40 11.38 -7.53
C ASN A 534 10.22 12.07 -8.89
N PHE A 535 11.09 13.03 -9.24
CA PHE A 535 11.07 13.64 -10.56
C PHE A 535 11.44 12.65 -11.67
N VAL A 536 12.43 11.77 -11.44
CA VAL A 536 12.84 10.74 -12.41
C VAL A 536 11.76 9.67 -12.57
N ASP A 537 11.25 9.14 -11.46
CA ASP A 537 10.20 8.12 -11.48
C ASP A 537 8.90 8.67 -12.15
N MET A 538 8.57 9.94 -11.91
CA MET A 538 7.46 10.63 -12.58
C MET A 538 7.72 10.89 -14.07
N GLU A 539 8.95 11.20 -14.46
CA GLU A 539 9.32 11.38 -15.87
C GLU A 539 9.14 10.08 -16.66
N ASN A 540 9.63 8.96 -16.12
CA ASN A 540 9.42 7.64 -16.74
C ASN A 540 7.93 7.29 -16.91
N MET A 541 7.10 7.69 -15.94
CA MET A 541 5.64 7.50 -16.00
C MET A 541 4.98 8.42 -17.03
N PHE A 542 5.45 9.66 -17.18
CA PHE A 542 4.97 10.55 -18.25
C PHE A 542 5.44 10.12 -19.62
N ASP A 543 6.65 9.58 -19.75
CA ASP A 543 7.14 9.00 -21.00
C ASP A 543 6.23 7.85 -21.42
N LEU A 544 5.81 7.01 -20.46
CA LEU A 544 4.83 5.95 -20.68
C LEU A 544 3.47 6.48 -21.15
N LEU A 545 2.99 7.58 -20.56
CA LEU A 545 1.72 8.23 -20.96
C LEU A 545 1.83 8.95 -22.32
N SER A 546 3.05 9.33 -22.73
CA SER A 546 3.33 10.02 -23.98
C SER A 546 3.47 9.07 -25.18
N GLU A 547 3.56 7.77 -24.92
CA GLU A 547 3.69 6.76 -25.95
C GLU A 547 2.49 6.80 -26.90
N ARG A 548 2.77 6.83 -28.20
CA ARG A 548 1.72 6.93 -29.21
C ARG A 548 1.10 5.57 -29.46
N GLN A 549 -0.23 5.53 -29.54
CA GLN A 549 -0.96 4.37 -30.03
C GLN A 549 -0.65 4.15 -31.52
N GLU A 550 -0.19 2.95 -31.88
CA GLU A 550 0.07 2.61 -33.30
C GLU A 550 -1.23 2.45 -34.10
N VAL A 551 -2.28 1.88 -33.48
CA VAL A 551 -3.57 1.60 -34.13
C VAL A 551 -4.66 2.44 -33.49
N ILE A 552 -5.12 3.46 -34.21
CA ILE A 552 -6.16 4.39 -33.77
C ILE A 552 -7.41 4.21 -34.65
N ASP A 553 -8.58 4.35 -34.06
CA ASP A 553 -9.84 4.38 -34.80
C ASP A 553 -9.91 5.66 -35.66
N ALA A 554 -10.36 5.53 -36.91
CA ALA A 554 -10.52 6.68 -37.78
C ALA A 554 -11.52 7.69 -37.17
N PRO A 555 -11.33 9.01 -37.35
CA PRO A 555 -12.26 10.00 -36.84
C PRO A 555 -13.65 9.78 -37.46
N GLY A 556 -14.65 9.49 -36.62
CA GLY A 556 -16.01 9.16 -37.07
C GLY A 556 -16.25 7.69 -37.45
N ALA A 557 -15.34 6.77 -37.09
CA ALA A 557 -15.52 5.34 -37.32
C ALA A 557 -16.82 4.81 -36.68
N GLY A 558 -17.66 4.15 -37.48
CA GLY A 558 -18.88 3.48 -37.03
C GLY A 558 -18.64 2.04 -36.59
N PRO A 559 -19.64 1.39 -35.95
CA PRO A 559 -19.56 -0.04 -35.67
C PRO A 559 -19.61 -0.85 -36.98
N ILE A 560 -18.87 -1.96 -37.04
CA ILE A 560 -18.93 -2.87 -38.18
C ILE A 560 -20.28 -3.59 -38.24
N VAL A 561 -20.86 -3.69 -39.43
CA VAL A 561 -22.13 -4.42 -39.66
C VAL A 561 -21.84 -5.68 -40.45
N VAL A 562 -21.76 -6.82 -39.76
CA VAL A 562 -21.50 -8.12 -40.41
C VAL A 562 -22.84 -8.82 -40.66
N LYS A 563 -23.13 -9.11 -41.94
CA LYS A 563 -24.36 -9.80 -42.39
C LYS A 563 -24.08 -11.24 -42.78
N ARG A 564 -23.02 -11.46 -43.57
CA ARG A 564 -22.64 -12.77 -44.11
C ARG A 564 -21.31 -13.24 -43.53
N GLY A 565 -20.40 -12.33 -43.19
CA GLY A 565 -19.10 -12.66 -42.62
C GLY A 565 -18.07 -13.08 -43.66
N VAL A 566 -18.12 -12.52 -44.87
CA VAL A 566 -17.08 -12.73 -45.90
C VAL A 566 -15.83 -11.95 -45.51
N VAL A 567 -14.65 -12.58 -45.52
CA VAL A 567 -13.36 -11.92 -45.23
C VAL A 567 -12.52 -11.84 -46.50
N GLN A 568 -12.02 -10.66 -46.85
CA GLN A 568 -11.20 -10.44 -48.06
C GLN A 568 -9.88 -9.76 -47.71
N PHE A 569 -8.78 -10.35 -48.13
CA PHE A 569 -7.45 -9.75 -48.13
C PHE A 569 -7.14 -9.30 -49.56
N LYS A 570 -6.85 -8.01 -49.76
CA LYS A 570 -6.57 -7.41 -51.08
C LYS A 570 -5.18 -6.80 -51.10
N ASN A 571 -4.25 -7.47 -51.78
CA ASN A 571 -2.87 -7.03 -52.02
C ASN A 571 -2.14 -6.62 -50.73
N VAL A 572 -2.32 -7.41 -49.67
CA VAL A 572 -1.82 -7.05 -48.33
C VAL A 572 -0.32 -7.27 -48.25
N THR A 573 0.40 -6.20 -47.94
CA THR A 573 1.83 -6.25 -47.58
C THR A 573 1.99 -5.75 -46.15
N PHE A 574 2.80 -6.45 -45.36
CA PHE A 574 2.99 -6.10 -43.96
C PHE A 574 4.39 -6.48 -43.44
N SER A 575 4.92 -5.60 -42.60
CA SER A 575 6.19 -5.74 -41.89
C SER A 575 6.04 -5.35 -40.41
N TYR A 576 6.55 -6.15 -39.47
CA TYR A 576 6.60 -5.77 -38.05
C TYR A 576 7.66 -4.69 -37.79
N VAL A 577 8.74 -4.76 -38.56
CA VAL A 577 9.85 -3.80 -38.58
C VAL A 577 10.09 -3.50 -40.05
N ARG A 578 10.29 -2.23 -40.40
CA ARG A 578 10.37 -1.76 -41.80
C ARG A 578 11.34 -2.55 -42.69
N ASP A 579 12.40 -3.11 -42.10
CA ASP A 579 13.44 -3.84 -42.84
C ASP A 579 13.10 -5.32 -43.11
N ARG A 580 12.01 -5.84 -42.54
CA ARG A 580 11.63 -7.26 -42.68
C ARG A 580 10.16 -7.43 -43.03
N VAL A 581 9.88 -7.50 -44.34
CA VAL A 581 8.56 -7.82 -44.87
C VAL A 581 8.19 -9.27 -44.56
N VAL A 582 7.05 -9.47 -43.90
CA VAL A 582 6.55 -10.80 -43.49
C VAL A 582 5.47 -11.30 -44.44
N LEU A 583 4.58 -10.43 -44.90
CA LEU A 583 3.58 -10.75 -45.91
C LEU A 583 3.82 -9.89 -47.16
N LYS A 584 3.81 -10.51 -48.33
CA LYS A 584 4.09 -9.87 -49.62
C LYS A 584 2.89 -10.05 -50.55
N ASN A 585 2.17 -8.96 -50.81
CA ASN A 585 1.06 -8.93 -51.76
C ASN A 585 0.05 -10.09 -51.63
N VAL A 586 -0.35 -10.41 -50.40
CA VAL A 586 -1.23 -11.55 -50.10
C VAL A 586 -2.68 -11.18 -50.44
N THR A 587 -3.32 -11.99 -51.30
CA THR A 587 -4.70 -11.80 -51.75
C THR A 587 -5.47 -13.12 -51.69
N PHE A 588 -6.54 -13.16 -50.89
CA PHE A 588 -7.46 -14.29 -50.82
C PHE A 588 -8.81 -13.87 -50.23
N GLU A 589 -9.82 -14.72 -50.42
CA GLU A 589 -11.18 -14.52 -49.91
C GLU A 589 -11.61 -15.75 -49.11
N VAL A 590 -12.27 -15.52 -47.98
CA VAL A 590 -12.90 -16.55 -47.14
C VAL A 590 -14.41 -16.36 -47.27
N PRO A 591 -15.10 -17.23 -48.02
CA PRO A 591 -16.54 -17.12 -48.21
C PRO A 591 -17.32 -17.30 -46.90
N ALA A 592 -18.51 -16.72 -46.85
CA ALA A 592 -19.39 -16.82 -45.68
C ALA A 592 -19.73 -18.29 -45.36
N GLY A 593 -19.56 -18.68 -44.09
CA GLY A 593 -19.89 -20.03 -43.61
C GLY A 593 -18.97 -21.15 -44.11
N LYS A 594 -17.87 -20.80 -44.79
CA LYS A 594 -16.87 -21.74 -45.29
C LYS A 594 -15.64 -21.76 -44.39
N THR A 595 -14.92 -22.88 -44.43
CA THR A 595 -13.70 -23.10 -43.66
C THR A 595 -12.48 -23.04 -44.57
N VAL A 596 -11.61 -22.05 -44.33
CA VAL A 596 -10.34 -21.90 -45.06
C VAL A 596 -9.18 -22.21 -44.12
N ALA A 597 -8.29 -23.10 -44.55
CA ALA A 597 -7.09 -23.46 -43.79
C ALA A 597 -5.85 -22.73 -44.30
N LEU A 598 -4.98 -22.30 -43.39
CA LEU A 598 -3.69 -21.67 -43.65
C LEU A 598 -2.58 -22.62 -43.18
N VAL A 599 -1.72 -23.05 -44.10
CA VAL A 599 -0.59 -23.95 -43.81
C VAL A 599 0.71 -23.45 -44.40
N GLY A 600 1.82 -23.98 -43.91
CA GLY A 600 3.14 -23.65 -44.43
C GLY A 600 4.23 -23.82 -43.38
N PRO A 601 5.51 -23.74 -43.79
CA PRO A 601 6.65 -23.86 -42.89
C PRO A 601 6.61 -22.82 -41.76
N SER A 602 7.37 -23.08 -40.69
CA SER A 602 7.52 -22.12 -39.59
C SER A 602 8.04 -20.77 -40.11
N GLY A 603 7.50 -19.67 -39.62
CA GLY A 603 7.86 -18.32 -40.07
C GLY A 603 7.23 -17.87 -41.39
N SER A 604 6.32 -18.63 -42.00
CA SER A 604 5.66 -18.23 -43.26
C SER A 604 4.63 -17.09 -43.17
N GLY A 605 4.35 -16.58 -41.97
CA GLY A 605 3.42 -15.45 -41.74
C GLY A 605 1.98 -15.82 -41.35
N LYS A 606 1.68 -17.09 -41.06
CA LYS A 606 0.32 -17.57 -40.71
C LYS A 606 -0.32 -16.82 -39.53
N SER A 607 0.36 -16.76 -38.38
CA SER A 607 -0.15 -16.04 -37.21
C SER A 607 -0.23 -14.52 -37.43
N THR A 608 0.54 -13.97 -38.37
CA THR A 608 0.45 -12.56 -38.76
C THR A 608 -0.89 -12.26 -39.43
N ILE A 609 -1.42 -13.16 -40.25
CA ILE A 609 -2.76 -13.02 -40.86
C ILE A 609 -3.83 -12.89 -39.78
N ILE A 610 -3.80 -13.77 -38.77
CA ILE A 610 -4.73 -13.71 -37.63
C ILE A 610 -4.61 -12.37 -36.89
N ARG A 611 -3.38 -11.93 -36.60
CA ARG A 611 -3.13 -10.65 -35.90
C ARG A 611 -3.60 -9.43 -36.68
N LEU A 612 -3.45 -9.43 -38.00
CA LEU A 612 -3.93 -8.37 -38.88
C LEU A 612 -5.46 -8.35 -38.97
N LEU A 613 -6.10 -9.52 -39.06
CA LEU A 613 -7.56 -9.61 -39.07
C LEU A 613 -8.19 -9.13 -37.76
N PHE A 614 -7.54 -9.38 -36.63
CA PHE A 614 -7.93 -8.83 -35.33
C PHE A 614 -7.54 -7.35 -35.13
N ARG A 615 -6.88 -6.76 -36.14
CA ARG A 615 -6.36 -5.39 -36.17
C ARG A 615 -5.50 -5.07 -34.94
N PHE A 616 -4.57 -5.98 -34.61
CA PHE A 616 -3.47 -5.67 -33.68
C PHE A 616 -2.38 -4.82 -34.35
N TYR A 617 -2.30 -4.89 -35.68
CA TYR A 617 -1.44 -4.08 -36.53
C TYR A 617 -2.25 -3.58 -37.72
N ASP A 618 -1.91 -2.41 -38.24
CA ASP A 618 -2.41 -1.94 -39.53
C ASP A 618 -1.50 -2.46 -40.66
N VAL A 619 -2.05 -2.64 -41.86
CA VAL A 619 -1.30 -3.07 -43.05
C VAL A 619 -0.49 -1.90 -43.65
N ASP A 620 0.68 -2.20 -44.23
CA ASP A 620 1.53 -1.20 -44.90
C ASP A 620 0.93 -0.78 -46.24
N THR A 621 0.54 -1.77 -47.05
CA THR A 621 -0.19 -1.58 -48.32
C THR A 621 -1.28 -2.64 -48.48
N GLY A 622 -2.30 -2.32 -49.29
CA GLY A 622 -3.48 -3.15 -49.48
C GLY A 622 -4.60 -2.86 -48.47
N SER A 623 -5.56 -3.77 -48.37
CA SER A 623 -6.69 -3.64 -47.45
C SER A 623 -7.24 -5.00 -47.00
N ILE A 624 -7.81 -5.01 -45.80
CA ILE A 624 -8.56 -6.14 -45.26
C ILE A 624 -10.00 -5.67 -45.09
N GLU A 625 -10.93 -6.41 -45.68
CA GLU A 625 -12.35 -6.08 -45.68
C GLU A 625 -13.18 -7.24 -45.11
N ILE A 626 -14.23 -6.90 -44.35
CA ILE A 626 -15.24 -7.85 -43.90
C ILE A 626 -16.60 -7.39 -44.44
N ASP A 627 -17.27 -8.24 -45.22
CA ASP A 627 -18.49 -7.91 -45.98
C ASP A 627 -18.34 -6.60 -46.80
N GLY A 628 -17.14 -6.36 -47.36
CA GLY A 628 -16.81 -5.16 -48.14
C GLY A 628 -16.51 -3.89 -47.32
N GLN A 629 -16.54 -3.97 -45.99
CA GLN A 629 -16.15 -2.86 -45.09
C GLN A 629 -14.68 -3.00 -44.69
N ASN A 630 -13.88 -1.98 -44.95
CA ASN A 630 -12.47 -1.97 -44.54
C ASN A 630 -12.34 -1.88 -43.02
N ILE A 631 -11.60 -2.82 -42.41
CA ILE A 631 -11.41 -2.90 -40.95
C ILE A 631 -10.75 -1.64 -40.34
N LYS A 632 -10.06 -0.83 -41.14
CA LYS A 632 -9.44 0.43 -40.73
C LYS A 632 -10.45 1.56 -40.49
N THR A 633 -11.63 1.47 -41.11
CA THR A 633 -12.67 2.52 -41.08
C THR A 633 -13.75 2.31 -40.01
N VAL A 634 -13.70 1.19 -39.30
CA VAL A 634 -14.65 0.81 -38.24
C VAL A 634 -13.99 0.87 -36.87
N THR A 635 -14.81 0.88 -35.81
CA THR A 635 -14.30 0.84 -34.43
C THR A 635 -13.67 -0.51 -34.09
N GLN A 636 -12.51 -0.49 -33.42
CA GLN A 636 -11.81 -1.71 -33.00
C GLN A 636 -12.67 -2.61 -32.11
N GLU A 637 -13.47 -2.02 -31.22
CA GLU A 637 -14.34 -2.75 -30.31
C GLU A 637 -15.36 -3.61 -31.06
N SER A 638 -16.06 -3.02 -32.04
CA SER A 638 -17.08 -3.72 -32.83
C SER A 638 -16.49 -4.84 -33.69
N LEU A 639 -15.33 -4.59 -34.31
CA LEU A 639 -14.56 -5.58 -35.06
C LEU A 639 -14.21 -6.79 -34.19
N ARG A 640 -13.56 -6.54 -33.04
CA ARG A 640 -13.10 -7.60 -32.14
C ARG A 640 -14.26 -8.33 -31.47
N ARG A 641 -15.42 -7.70 -31.28
CA ARG A 641 -16.63 -8.37 -30.77
C ARG A 641 -17.15 -9.43 -31.75
N THR A 642 -17.00 -9.21 -33.05
CA THR A 642 -17.51 -10.11 -34.10
C THR A 642 -16.61 -11.32 -34.35
N ILE A 643 -15.33 -11.24 -33.98
CA ILE A 643 -14.32 -12.28 -34.21
C ILE A 643 -14.06 -13.06 -32.91
N GLY A 644 -14.14 -14.38 -32.95
CA GLY A 644 -13.67 -15.25 -31.87
C GLY A 644 -12.34 -15.90 -32.23
N VAL A 645 -11.51 -16.13 -31.23
CA VAL A 645 -10.19 -16.74 -31.43
C VAL A 645 -9.95 -17.82 -30.38
N VAL A 646 -9.50 -18.98 -30.83
CA VAL A 646 -8.90 -20.02 -29.98
C VAL A 646 -7.40 -19.98 -30.22
N PRO A 647 -6.62 -19.36 -29.32
CA PRO A 647 -5.17 -19.23 -29.49
C PRO A 647 -4.46 -20.56 -29.22
N GLN A 648 -3.21 -20.65 -29.67
CA GLN A 648 -2.31 -21.78 -29.38
C GLN A 648 -2.06 -21.91 -27.88
N ASP A 649 -1.57 -20.82 -27.26
CA ASP A 649 -1.30 -20.75 -25.83
C ASP A 649 -2.47 -20.09 -25.09
N THR A 650 -3.28 -20.91 -24.44
CA THR A 650 -4.44 -20.43 -23.69
C THR A 650 -4.03 -20.00 -22.28
N VAL A 651 -4.10 -18.70 -22.03
CA VAL A 651 -3.87 -18.12 -20.70
C VAL A 651 -5.18 -18.05 -19.91
N LEU A 652 -5.08 -18.38 -18.62
CA LEU A 652 -6.16 -18.23 -17.65
C LEU A 652 -5.84 -17.08 -16.72
N PHE A 653 -6.85 -16.28 -16.40
CA PHE A 653 -6.75 -15.31 -15.32
C PHE A 653 -6.67 -16.07 -13.98
N ASN A 654 -5.89 -15.52 -13.05
CA ASN A 654 -5.83 -15.97 -11.65
C ASN A 654 -7.17 -15.68 -10.93
N ASN A 655 -8.20 -16.47 -11.24
CA ASN A 655 -9.58 -16.31 -10.79
C ASN A 655 -10.33 -17.64 -10.98
N THR A 656 -11.64 -17.67 -10.73
CA THR A 656 -12.47 -18.88 -10.84
C THR A 656 -12.61 -19.36 -12.30
N ILE A 657 -12.93 -20.64 -12.48
CA ILE A 657 -13.28 -21.19 -13.81
C ILE A 657 -14.49 -20.46 -14.39
N LEU A 658 -15.50 -20.15 -13.54
CA LEU A 658 -16.67 -19.36 -13.92
C LEU A 658 -16.26 -18.03 -14.54
N TYR A 659 -15.43 -17.26 -13.85
CA TYR A 659 -14.92 -15.96 -14.34
C TYR A 659 -14.19 -16.13 -15.67
N ASN A 660 -13.34 -17.14 -15.78
CA ASN A 660 -12.57 -17.40 -16.97
C ASN A 660 -13.45 -17.71 -18.19
N ILE A 661 -14.53 -18.50 -18.06
CA ILE A 661 -15.45 -18.77 -19.17
C ILE A 661 -16.32 -17.54 -19.46
N ASN A 662 -16.83 -16.87 -18.41
CA ASN A 662 -17.67 -15.68 -18.53
C ASN A 662 -16.96 -14.50 -19.22
N TYR A 663 -15.61 -14.51 -19.24
CA TYR A 663 -14.80 -13.53 -19.96
C TYR A 663 -15.10 -13.47 -21.48
N GLY A 664 -15.70 -14.52 -22.07
CA GLY A 664 -16.16 -14.49 -23.47
C GLY A 664 -17.28 -13.48 -23.72
N ARG A 665 -18.18 -13.28 -22.74
CA ARG A 665 -19.28 -12.32 -22.76
C ARG A 665 -19.69 -11.98 -21.33
N LEU A 666 -19.20 -10.85 -20.81
CA LEU A 666 -19.33 -10.50 -19.39
C LEU A 666 -20.78 -10.38 -18.88
N ASP A 667 -21.72 -10.05 -19.77
CA ASP A 667 -23.15 -9.91 -19.45
C ASP A 667 -23.93 -11.24 -19.54
N ALA A 668 -23.25 -12.38 -19.74
CA ALA A 668 -23.91 -13.68 -19.87
C ALA A 668 -24.46 -14.19 -18.53
N ALA A 669 -25.62 -14.83 -18.57
CA ALA A 669 -26.14 -15.56 -17.42
C ALA A 669 -25.29 -16.82 -17.15
N GLU A 670 -25.21 -17.25 -15.89
CA GLU A 670 -24.45 -18.46 -15.52
C GLU A 670 -24.94 -19.72 -16.27
N SER A 671 -26.22 -19.79 -16.61
CA SER A 671 -26.78 -20.87 -17.43
C SER A 671 -26.11 -20.96 -18.81
N ASP A 672 -25.83 -19.81 -19.43
CA ASP A 672 -25.16 -19.75 -20.73
C ASP A 672 -23.71 -20.18 -20.60
N VAL A 673 -23.05 -19.82 -19.50
CA VAL A 673 -21.69 -20.25 -19.17
C VAL A 673 -21.62 -21.78 -19.03
N MET A 674 -22.59 -22.39 -18.34
CA MET A 674 -22.67 -23.85 -18.22
C MET A 674 -22.94 -24.52 -19.56
N ASN A 675 -23.81 -23.95 -20.41
CA ASN A 675 -24.07 -24.46 -21.75
C ASN A 675 -22.83 -24.38 -22.64
N ALA A 676 -22.09 -23.28 -22.60
CA ALA A 676 -20.82 -23.14 -23.31
C ALA A 676 -19.77 -24.15 -22.81
N ALA A 677 -19.72 -24.42 -21.51
CA ALA A 677 -18.84 -25.45 -20.93
C ALA A 677 -19.24 -26.88 -21.36
N ARG A 678 -20.53 -27.16 -21.60
CA ARG A 678 -20.99 -28.44 -22.16
C ARG A 678 -20.60 -28.57 -23.62
N GLY A 679 -20.79 -27.53 -24.44
CA GLY A 679 -20.36 -27.54 -25.84
C GLY A 679 -18.84 -27.67 -26.03
N ALA A 680 -18.06 -27.21 -25.04
CA ALA A 680 -16.61 -27.44 -25.00
C ALA A 680 -16.19 -28.74 -24.31
N ASP A 681 -17.15 -29.59 -23.91
CA ASP A 681 -16.92 -30.87 -23.24
C ASP A 681 -16.00 -30.75 -22.00
N ILE A 682 -16.20 -29.71 -21.18
CA ILE A 682 -15.44 -29.50 -19.92
C ILE A 682 -16.34 -29.48 -18.68
N HIS A 683 -17.66 -29.41 -18.87
CA HIS A 683 -18.64 -29.36 -17.76
C HIS A 683 -18.47 -30.49 -16.75
N GLU A 684 -18.45 -31.75 -17.20
CA GLU A 684 -18.33 -32.91 -16.32
C GLU A 684 -17.02 -32.88 -15.53
N ARG A 685 -15.93 -32.48 -16.19
CA ARG A 685 -14.64 -32.33 -15.53
C ARG A 685 -14.67 -31.27 -14.43
N ILE A 686 -15.26 -30.10 -14.71
CA ILE A 686 -15.45 -29.04 -13.71
C ILE A 686 -16.25 -29.56 -12.51
N MET A 687 -17.28 -30.37 -12.75
CA MET A 687 -18.12 -30.93 -11.69
C MET A 687 -17.38 -31.91 -10.78
N THR A 688 -16.26 -32.49 -11.22
CA THR A 688 -15.38 -33.31 -10.37
C THR A 688 -14.52 -32.51 -9.39
N PHE A 689 -14.36 -31.20 -9.60
CA PHE A 689 -13.57 -30.37 -8.70
C PHE A 689 -14.33 -30.06 -7.40
N PRO A 690 -13.65 -29.94 -6.24
CA PRO A 690 -14.30 -29.69 -4.95
C PRO A 690 -15.22 -28.46 -4.94
N ASN A 691 -14.77 -27.37 -5.57
CA ASN A 691 -15.51 -26.09 -5.65
C ASN A 691 -16.23 -25.90 -7.00
N LYS A 692 -16.25 -26.92 -7.87
CA LYS A 692 -16.88 -26.86 -9.19
C LYS A 692 -16.46 -25.62 -9.98
N TYR A 693 -17.41 -24.78 -10.39
CA TYR A 693 -17.17 -23.54 -11.15
C TYR A 693 -16.45 -22.44 -10.35
N GLU A 694 -16.53 -22.47 -9.02
CA GLU A 694 -15.83 -21.55 -8.09
C GLU A 694 -14.39 -22.00 -7.82
N THR A 695 -13.90 -23.03 -8.52
CA THR A 695 -12.51 -23.47 -8.41
C THR A 695 -11.59 -22.38 -8.97
N GLU A 696 -10.68 -21.88 -8.16
CA GLU A 696 -9.65 -20.94 -8.58
C GLU A 696 -8.61 -21.62 -9.46
N VAL A 697 -8.32 -21.02 -10.61
CA VAL A 697 -7.33 -21.49 -11.58
C VAL A 697 -6.31 -20.39 -11.88
N GLY A 698 -5.19 -20.76 -12.48
CA GLY A 698 -4.10 -19.83 -12.82
C GLY A 698 -2.75 -20.30 -12.25
N GLU A 699 -1.83 -19.37 -12.01
CA GLU A 699 -0.49 -19.65 -11.48
C GLU A 699 -0.50 -20.12 -10.02
N ARG A 700 -1.42 -19.57 -9.22
CA ARG A 700 -1.58 -19.87 -7.78
C ARG A 700 -2.77 -20.80 -7.46
N GLY A 701 -3.61 -21.11 -8.44
CA GLY A 701 -4.79 -21.96 -8.30
C GLY A 701 -4.55 -23.41 -8.75
N LEU A 702 -5.65 -24.15 -8.95
CA LEU A 702 -5.59 -25.49 -9.54
C LEU A 702 -4.95 -25.40 -10.94
N ARG A 703 -3.92 -26.20 -11.17
CA ARG A 703 -3.28 -26.32 -12.49
C ARG A 703 -4.12 -27.22 -13.39
N LEU A 704 -4.82 -26.63 -14.35
CA LEU A 704 -5.47 -27.35 -15.44
C LEU A 704 -4.42 -27.93 -16.42
N SER A 705 -4.71 -29.10 -16.98
CA SER A 705 -3.92 -29.68 -18.08
C SER A 705 -4.00 -28.82 -19.34
N GLY A 706 -3.09 -29.03 -20.29
CA GLY A 706 -3.10 -28.28 -21.57
C GLY A 706 -4.44 -28.38 -22.30
N GLY A 707 -5.01 -29.59 -22.38
CA GLY A 707 -6.32 -29.83 -23.00
C GLY A 707 -7.48 -29.19 -22.24
N GLU A 708 -7.44 -29.20 -20.91
CA GLU A 708 -8.46 -28.53 -20.10
C GLU A 708 -8.42 -27.01 -20.32
N LYS A 709 -7.23 -26.39 -20.35
CA LYS A 709 -7.09 -24.96 -20.66
C LYS A 709 -7.61 -24.63 -22.07
N GLN A 710 -7.34 -25.50 -23.05
CA GLN A 710 -7.84 -25.36 -24.41
C GLN A 710 -9.37 -25.39 -24.46
N ARG A 711 -10.00 -26.32 -23.73
CA ARG A 711 -11.46 -26.40 -23.64
C ARG A 711 -12.08 -25.18 -22.95
N VAL A 712 -11.42 -24.60 -21.94
CA VAL A 712 -11.86 -23.31 -21.37
C VAL A 712 -11.85 -22.21 -22.43
N ALA A 713 -10.82 -22.15 -23.29
CA ALA A 713 -10.78 -21.17 -24.38
C ALA A 713 -11.84 -21.40 -25.46
N ILE A 714 -12.15 -22.66 -25.77
CA ILE A 714 -13.27 -23.03 -26.65
C ILE A 714 -14.59 -22.59 -26.02
N ALA A 715 -14.81 -22.85 -24.73
CA ALA A 715 -16.00 -22.41 -24.00
C ALA A 715 -16.15 -20.87 -24.03
N ARG A 716 -15.05 -20.11 -23.83
CA ARG A 716 -15.06 -18.64 -23.99
C ARG A 716 -15.53 -18.21 -25.38
N THR A 717 -15.04 -18.89 -26.42
CA THR A 717 -15.36 -18.57 -27.81
C THR A 717 -16.80 -18.96 -28.15
N LEU A 718 -17.29 -20.10 -27.66
CA LEU A 718 -18.69 -20.51 -27.78
C LEU A 718 -19.63 -19.53 -27.10
N LEU A 719 -19.30 -19.08 -25.88
CA LEU A 719 -20.10 -18.09 -25.14
C LEU A 719 -20.15 -16.73 -25.86
N LYS A 720 -19.05 -16.33 -26.48
CA LYS A 720 -18.97 -15.11 -27.28
C LYS A 720 -19.86 -15.17 -28.53
N ALA A 721 -20.12 -16.37 -29.06
CA ALA A 721 -20.93 -16.63 -30.26
C ALA A 721 -20.57 -15.74 -31.46
N PRO A 722 -19.30 -15.72 -31.91
CA PRO A 722 -18.82 -14.86 -32.99
C PRO A 722 -19.34 -15.31 -34.37
N THR A 723 -19.37 -14.39 -35.34
CA THR A 723 -19.68 -14.72 -36.75
C THR A 723 -18.46 -15.26 -37.49
N ILE A 724 -17.27 -14.81 -37.10
CA ILE A 724 -15.98 -15.23 -37.67
C ILE A 724 -15.17 -15.93 -36.57
N VAL A 725 -14.69 -17.14 -36.85
CA VAL A 725 -13.91 -17.97 -35.92
C VAL A 725 -12.49 -18.13 -36.44
N LEU A 726 -11.51 -17.85 -35.59
CA LEU A 726 -10.09 -18.03 -35.87
C LEU A 726 -9.54 -19.14 -34.96
N LEU A 727 -8.96 -20.18 -35.55
CA LEU A 727 -8.27 -21.25 -34.83
C LEU A 727 -6.77 -21.12 -35.09
N ASP A 728 -5.98 -20.78 -34.07
CA ASP A 728 -4.53 -20.66 -34.17
C ASP A 728 -3.86 -21.88 -33.51
N GLU A 729 -3.52 -22.89 -34.30
CA GLU A 729 -2.84 -24.12 -33.84
C GLU A 729 -3.52 -24.78 -32.62
N ALA A 730 -4.86 -24.77 -32.58
CA ALA A 730 -5.68 -25.17 -31.44
C ALA A 730 -5.56 -26.65 -30.97
N THR A 731 -4.66 -27.44 -31.56
CA THR A 731 -4.40 -28.85 -31.14
C THR A 731 -2.92 -29.19 -31.02
N SER A 732 -2.01 -28.24 -31.24
CA SER A 732 -0.57 -28.53 -31.37
C SER A 732 0.05 -29.05 -30.08
N ALA A 733 -0.39 -28.55 -28.92
CA ALA A 733 0.12 -28.87 -27.59
C ALA A 733 -0.54 -30.12 -26.93
N LEU A 734 -1.40 -30.84 -27.65
CA LEU A 734 -2.22 -31.89 -27.08
C LEU A 734 -1.75 -33.31 -27.47
N ASP A 735 -1.97 -34.26 -26.57
CA ASP A 735 -1.88 -35.69 -26.85
C ASP A 735 -2.97 -36.13 -27.85
N THR A 736 -2.72 -37.24 -28.54
CA THR A 736 -3.56 -37.71 -29.65
C THR A 736 -5.02 -38.01 -29.25
N GLN A 737 -5.25 -38.49 -28.02
CA GLN A 737 -6.60 -38.83 -27.57
C GLN A 737 -7.38 -37.56 -27.21
N THR A 738 -6.75 -36.63 -26.49
CA THR A 738 -7.32 -35.32 -26.17
C THR A 738 -7.59 -34.49 -27.42
N GLU A 739 -6.72 -34.57 -28.44
CA GLU A 739 -6.90 -33.91 -29.73
C GLU A 739 -8.18 -34.36 -30.45
N ARG A 740 -8.44 -35.67 -30.54
CA ARG A 740 -9.65 -36.19 -31.19
C ARG A 740 -10.93 -35.69 -30.53
N ASN A 741 -10.94 -35.62 -29.20
CA ASN A 741 -12.10 -35.14 -28.46
C ASN A 741 -12.30 -33.63 -28.67
N ILE A 742 -11.22 -32.84 -28.69
CA ILE A 742 -11.29 -31.40 -28.92
C ILE A 742 -11.68 -31.06 -30.37
N GLN A 743 -11.24 -31.86 -31.34
CA GLN A 743 -11.64 -31.73 -32.75
C GLN A 743 -13.15 -31.77 -32.94
N ALA A 744 -13.87 -32.64 -32.21
CA ALA A 744 -15.33 -32.69 -32.28
C ALA A 744 -15.98 -31.37 -31.86
N SER A 745 -15.58 -30.82 -30.71
CA SER A 745 -16.07 -29.51 -30.22
C SER A 745 -15.67 -28.36 -31.13
N LEU A 746 -14.47 -28.39 -31.73
CA LEU A 746 -14.03 -27.39 -32.70
C LEU A 746 -14.89 -27.43 -33.98
N ASN A 747 -15.16 -28.62 -34.51
CA ASN A 747 -16.00 -28.78 -35.69
C ASN A 747 -17.42 -28.27 -35.44
N GLU A 748 -18.01 -28.62 -34.29
CA GLU A 748 -19.32 -28.10 -33.88
C GLU A 748 -19.33 -26.57 -33.78
N MET A 749 -18.27 -25.97 -33.21
CA MET A 749 -18.13 -24.52 -33.13
C MET A 749 -18.04 -23.83 -34.50
N CYS A 750 -17.54 -24.52 -35.53
CA CYS A 750 -17.31 -23.96 -36.87
C CYS A 750 -18.55 -24.08 -37.79
N VAL A 751 -19.55 -24.88 -37.42
CA VAL A 751 -20.77 -25.06 -38.24
C VAL A 751 -21.47 -23.72 -38.48
N ASN A 752 -21.78 -23.43 -39.75
CA ASN A 752 -22.42 -22.19 -40.21
C ASN A 752 -21.68 -20.89 -39.83
N ARG A 753 -20.38 -20.95 -39.58
CA ARG A 753 -19.54 -19.78 -39.27
C ARG A 753 -18.38 -19.70 -40.24
N THR A 754 -18.00 -18.47 -40.60
CA THR A 754 -16.79 -18.25 -41.40
C THR A 754 -15.59 -18.59 -40.55
N THR A 755 -14.81 -19.60 -40.97
CA THR A 755 -13.74 -20.16 -40.13
C THR A 755 -12.41 -20.08 -40.85
N ILE A 756 -11.39 -19.56 -40.15
CA ILE A 756 -10.00 -19.56 -40.61
C ILE A 756 -9.18 -20.42 -39.65
N ILE A 757 -8.57 -21.48 -40.16
CA ILE A 757 -7.79 -22.43 -39.37
C ILE A 757 -6.32 -22.33 -39.74
N VAL A 758 -5.48 -21.87 -38.82
CA VAL A 758 -4.02 -22.02 -38.92
C VAL A 758 -3.65 -23.36 -38.32
N ALA A 759 -3.12 -24.27 -39.14
CA ALA A 759 -2.78 -25.61 -38.70
C ALA A 759 -1.31 -25.93 -38.89
N HIS A 760 -0.70 -26.46 -37.83
CA HIS A 760 0.58 -27.15 -37.91
C HIS A 760 0.39 -28.64 -38.23
N ARG A 761 -0.66 -29.28 -37.71
CA ARG A 761 -1.02 -30.69 -38.03
C ARG A 761 -1.94 -30.71 -39.23
N LEU A 762 -1.51 -31.29 -40.35
CA LEU A 762 -2.30 -31.29 -41.58
C LEU A 762 -3.57 -32.16 -41.47
N SER A 763 -3.61 -33.09 -40.51
CA SER A 763 -4.78 -33.94 -40.27
C SER A 763 -6.01 -33.17 -39.79
N THR A 764 -5.84 -31.97 -39.20
CA THR A 764 -6.95 -31.18 -38.65
C THR A 764 -7.68 -30.35 -39.70
N ILE A 765 -7.13 -30.25 -40.91
CA ILE A 765 -7.63 -29.38 -41.99
C ILE A 765 -8.02 -30.15 -43.24
N ILE A 766 -8.03 -31.48 -43.19
CA ILE A 766 -8.46 -32.33 -44.31
C ILE A 766 -9.89 -31.95 -44.75
N HIS A 767 -10.73 -31.54 -43.79
CA HIS A 767 -12.13 -31.18 -43.99
C HIS A 767 -12.35 -29.72 -44.44
N ALA A 768 -11.28 -28.93 -44.60
CA ALA A 768 -11.40 -27.53 -45.00
C ALA A 768 -11.90 -27.43 -46.45
N ASP A 769 -12.77 -26.45 -46.71
CA ASP A 769 -13.30 -26.20 -48.05
C ASP A 769 -12.20 -25.72 -49.01
N GLU A 770 -11.22 -24.98 -48.49
CA GLU A 770 -10.05 -24.52 -49.23
C GLU A 770 -8.82 -24.46 -48.30
N ILE A 771 -7.66 -24.85 -48.81
CA ILE A 771 -6.37 -24.80 -48.12
C ILE A 771 -5.47 -23.85 -48.88
N LEU A 772 -4.90 -22.87 -48.18
CA LEU A 772 -3.93 -21.91 -48.69
C LEU A 772 -2.55 -22.24 -48.09
N VAL A 773 -1.58 -22.49 -48.96
CA VAL A 773 -0.19 -22.78 -48.57
C VAL A 773 0.63 -21.50 -48.65
N LEU A 774 1.10 -21.03 -47.51
CA LEU A 774 1.98 -19.88 -47.39
C LEU A 774 3.44 -20.29 -47.32
N LYS A 775 4.27 -19.68 -48.16
CA LYS A 775 5.73 -19.80 -48.13
C LYS A 775 6.35 -18.41 -48.33
N GLU A 776 7.30 -18.06 -47.45
CA GLU A 776 8.04 -16.78 -47.53
C GLU A 776 7.16 -15.52 -47.62
N GLY A 777 5.97 -15.56 -47.04
CA GLY A 777 5.03 -14.44 -47.01
C GLY A 777 4.08 -14.34 -48.21
N GLU A 778 4.09 -15.33 -49.10
CA GLU A 778 3.25 -15.40 -50.31
C GLU A 778 2.40 -16.67 -50.31
N ILE A 779 1.25 -16.63 -50.99
CA ILE A 779 0.41 -17.83 -51.22
C ILE A 779 0.93 -18.54 -52.46
N VAL A 780 1.52 -19.73 -52.27
CA VAL A 780 2.15 -20.51 -53.35
C VAL A 780 1.22 -21.56 -53.94
N GLU A 781 0.32 -22.12 -53.14
CA GLU A 781 -0.65 -23.14 -53.57
C GLU A 781 -2.02 -22.88 -52.93
N ARG A 782 -3.08 -23.27 -53.65
CA ARG A 782 -4.47 -23.19 -53.19
C ARG A 782 -5.30 -24.35 -53.75
N GLY A 783 -6.16 -24.93 -52.93
CA GLY A 783 -7.06 -25.99 -53.36
C GLY A 783 -7.57 -26.83 -52.20
N THR A 784 -8.28 -27.92 -52.51
CA THR A 784 -8.69 -28.92 -51.53
C THR A 784 -7.55 -29.87 -51.20
N HIS A 785 -7.68 -30.63 -50.11
CA HIS A 785 -6.70 -31.65 -49.70
C HIS A 785 -6.32 -32.59 -50.86
N ASP A 786 -7.31 -33.20 -51.50
CA ASP A 786 -7.09 -34.18 -52.57
C ASP A 786 -6.36 -33.58 -53.77
N ASN A 787 -6.69 -32.34 -54.13
CA ASN A 787 -6.04 -31.62 -55.23
C ASN A 787 -4.58 -31.31 -54.91
N LEU A 788 -4.28 -30.84 -53.70
CA LEU A 788 -2.93 -30.43 -53.30
C LEU A 788 -1.99 -31.63 -53.08
N VAL A 789 -2.51 -32.76 -52.63
CA VAL A 789 -1.72 -34.01 -52.52
C VAL A 789 -1.36 -34.53 -53.93
N GLY A 790 -2.30 -34.45 -54.89
CA GLY A 790 -2.08 -34.89 -56.26
C GLY A 790 -1.09 -34.04 -57.07
N GLN A 791 -0.86 -32.78 -56.67
CA GLN A 791 0.06 -31.86 -57.35
C GLN A 791 1.55 -32.06 -56.98
N GLU A 792 1.85 -32.94 -56.02
CA GLU A 792 3.21 -33.20 -55.50
C GLU A 792 4.01 -31.94 -55.08
N GLY A 793 3.29 -30.86 -54.74
CA GLY A 793 3.87 -29.58 -54.35
C GLY A 793 4.37 -29.50 -52.90
N VAL A 794 4.48 -28.27 -52.39
CA VAL A 794 4.88 -27.95 -51.02
C VAL A 794 3.92 -28.63 -50.03
N TYR A 795 2.60 -28.57 -50.25
CA TYR A 795 1.64 -29.26 -49.40
C TYR A 795 1.89 -30.77 -49.32
N ALA A 796 2.05 -31.44 -50.47
CA ALA A 796 2.26 -32.88 -50.54
C ALA A 796 3.56 -33.31 -49.85
N SER A 797 4.62 -32.50 -49.95
CA SER A 797 5.88 -32.75 -49.25
C SER A 797 5.73 -32.67 -47.73
N MET A 798 5.02 -31.66 -47.21
CA MET A 798 4.72 -31.54 -45.78
C MET A 798 3.85 -32.70 -45.29
N TRP A 799 2.89 -33.14 -46.12
CA TRP A 799 2.03 -34.29 -45.82
C TRP A 799 2.83 -35.60 -45.69
N LYS A 800 3.71 -35.89 -46.67
CA LYS A 800 4.59 -37.07 -46.63
C LYS A 800 5.50 -37.05 -45.40
N GLN A 801 6.08 -35.89 -45.05
CA GLN A 801 6.92 -35.74 -43.85
C GLN A 801 6.14 -36.00 -42.54
N GLN A 802 4.91 -35.52 -42.42
CA GLN A 802 4.10 -35.75 -41.23
C GLN A 802 3.68 -37.21 -41.06
N LEU A 803 3.40 -37.92 -42.17
CA LEU A 803 3.12 -39.35 -42.16
C LEU A 803 4.33 -40.15 -41.68
N GLN A 804 5.52 -39.88 -42.22
CA GLN A 804 6.77 -40.57 -41.82
C GLN A 804 7.09 -40.37 -40.34
N ASN A 805 6.91 -39.15 -39.81
CA ASN A 805 7.13 -38.88 -38.38
C ASN A 805 6.10 -39.58 -37.47
N LYS A 806 4.90 -39.88 -37.98
CA LYS A 806 3.87 -40.61 -37.24
C LYS A 806 4.17 -42.11 -37.19
N ASP A 807 4.67 -42.67 -38.29
CA ASP A 807 5.08 -44.08 -38.37
C ASP A 807 6.36 -44.36 -37.56
N GLY A 808 7.32 -43.43 -37.53
CA GLY A 808 8.54 -43.54 -36.70
C GLY A 808 8.28 -43.58 -35.20
N LYS A 809 7.40 -42.71 -34.68
CA LYS A 809 6.98 -42.73 -33.25
C LYS A 809 6.18 -44.00 -32.88
N SER A 810 5.45 -44.56 -33.85
CA SER A 810 4.72 -45.82 -33.66
C SER A 810 5.68 -47.00 -33.49
N ALA A 811 6.80 -47.00 -34.23
CA ALA A 811 7.85 -48.02 -34.13
C ALA A 811 8.67 -47.90 -32.83
N GLU A 812 9.01 -46.67 -32.39
CA GLU A 812 9.73 -46.47 -31.11
C GLU A 812 8.89 -46.85 -29.88
N SER A 813 7.61 -46.49 -29.85
CA SER A 813 6.70 -46.87 -28.75
C SER A 813 6.44 -48.38 -28.63
N SER A 814 6.49 -49.10 -29.75
CA SER A 814 6.38 -50.58 -29.74
C SER A 814 7.69 -51.26 -29.34
N ILE A 815 8.85 -50.61 -29.58
CA ILE A 815 10.14 -51.07 -29.06
C ILE A 815 10.22 -50.85 -27.54
N GLU A 816 9.78 -49.70 -27.00
CA GLU A 816 9.73 -49.45 -25.55
C GLU A 816 8.79 -50.41 -24.81
N GLN A 817 7.59 -50.69 -25.35
CA GLN A 817 6.70 -51.70 -24.75
C GLN A 817 7.29 -53.12 -24.77
N SER A 818 8.16 -53.43 -25.74
CA SER A 818 8.87 -54.71 -25.80
C SER A 818 10.07 -54.79 -24.84
N THR A 819 10.62 -53.64 -24.43
CA THR A 819 11.73 -53.58 -23.46
C THR A 819 11.22 -53.60 -22.03
N ASP A 820 10.10 -52.95 -21.74
CA ASP A 820 9.46 -52.96 -20.41
C ASP A 820 8.92 -54.35 -20.02
N SER A 821 8.48 -55.15 -21.01
CA SER A 821 8.04 -56.53 -20.77
C SER A 821 9.19 -57.52 -20.50
N ARG A 822 10.46 -57.13 -20.73
CA ARG A 822 11.64 -57.92 -20.33
C ARG A 822 12.22 -57.52 -18.98
N ALA A 823 11.83 -56.38 -18.41
CA ALA A 823 12.38 -55.89 -17.13
C ALA A 823 11.60 -56.36 -15.88
N VAL A 824 10.53 -57.15 -16.04
CA VAL A 824 9.67 -57.65 -14.93
C VAL A 824 10.05 -59.07 -14.46
N VAL A 825 11.14 -59.65 -14.99
CA VAL A 825 11.69 -60.92 -14.48
C VAL A 825 13.21 -60.78 -14.27
N ALA A 826 13.60 -60.11 -13.19
CA ALA A 826 14.90 -60.25 -12.52
C ALA A 826 14.82 -59.67 -11.10
#